data_AF-A0A6P5YB20-F1
#
_entry.id   AF-A0A6P5YB20-F1
#
_cell.length_a   1.000
_cell.length_b   1.000
_cell.length_c   1.000
_cell.angle_alpha   90.00
_cell.angle_beta   90.00
_cell.angle_gamma   90.00
#
_symmetry.space_group_name_H-M   'P 1'
#
loop_
_entity.id
_entity.type
_entity.pdbx_description
1 polymer ?
#
loop_
_entity_poly.entity_id
_entity_poly.type
_entity_poly.pdbx_seq_one_letter_code
_entity_poly.pdbx_strand_id
1 'polypeptide(L)'
;MDKKMERSRRACSKYSVWLLCRRIRSSAAAFSNPLVISSLIGILSSVEILSVFLFTLFLAWTFYTRISQDFKKLTPVESLKLDLWQLKYLRVATRFGLLAEACLALLLLPILRGLAVFRILGIQFEASVRYHIWLGTSMICFATFHGASTLFLWGVSHYIQDEITKWQRTGRIYLAGEITLVTGLVMWITSLPQIRRKRFEIFYYMHHLYIIFLVFFLLHAGDRHFYMIFPGVFLFGLDKLLRILQSRPETYILSARLYPCKAVELILPKDTGLKYTPTSIIFMKIPSISKFQWHSFSITSSSTDDNHRMSVLVKCDGWWTSSLYDNIQAELDTDADKMKSIPVAIEGPYGPSTMTFLRYDSLLLVAGGIGITPFLSILHEIAAAQGSRRYRFPSRIQLIYVVKKSQDIGLLKSVSSLLENQPSQKWHLKLKVFVTQEKQSGVTVAEILAETSQVQTVHFGTKRPIYAIHGPESLFWIAGLAGIASIVFLVFLICFNHIFLPSEKKSVHSLKLVVSSKNKAPKEKSPSWVADILIVSSFFISLACSTLVAVILRWRRLKKEIPLVSLKEEKTKELSSIETKGVVEEHEVHFGGRPNLEDVFSKFLNETDGSDVGVLVCGPETMKEVVASLCQQKSRCFKIGDKKRKPYLRFHALTFTL
;
A
#
# COMPACT_ATOMS: atom_id res chain seq x y z
N MET A 1 46.92 -23.00 22.37
CA MET A 1 46.61 -22.74 20.94
C MET A 1 45.17 -23.12 20.56
N ASP A 2 44.51 -24.00 21.31
CA ASP A 2 43.22 -24.59 20.94
C ASP A 2 42.02 -23.63 20.93
N LYS A 3 41.94 -22.66 21.85
CA LYS A 3 40.84 -21.67 21.85
C LYS A 3 40.82 -20.77 20.59
N LYS A 4 41.98 -20.54 19.96
CA LYS A 4 42.10 -19.74 18.72
C LYS A 4 41.71 -20.58 17.49
N MET A 5 42.08 -21.86 17.50
CA MET A 5 41.71 -22.84 16.47
C MET A 5 40.20 -23.13 16.46
N GLU A 6 39.58 -23.22 17.65
CA GLU A 6 38.15 -23.51 17.77
C GLU A 6 37.27 -22.29 17.42
N ARG A 7 37.73 -21.06 17.74
CA ARG A 7 37.12 -19.83 17.21
C ARG A 7 37.20 -19.76 15.68
N SER A 8 38.32 -20.18 15.09
CA SER A 8 38.48 -20.24 13.63
C SER A 8 37.56 -21.28 12.98
N ARG A 9 37.43 -22.48 13.57
CA ARG A 9 36.51 -23.52 13.09
C ARG A 9 35.03 -23.12 13.22
N ARG A 10 34.62 -22.46 14.31
CA ARG A 10 33.25 -21.92 14.45
C ARG A 10 32.97 -20.76 13.49
N ALA A 11 33.96 -19.90 13.23
CA ALA A 11 33.85 -18.85 12.23
C ALA A 11 33.71 -19.43 10.81
N CYS A 12 34.48 -20.46 10.48
CA CYS A 12 34.44 -21.16 9.19
C CYS A 12 33.12 -21.94 8.99
N SER A 13 32.60 -22.58 10.03
CA SER A 13 31.28 -23.24 10.03
C SER A 13 30.11 -22.25 9.88
N LYS A 14 30.17 -21.09 10.54
CA LYS A 14 29.21 -19.99 10.29
C LYS A 14 29.32 -19.45 8.87
N TYR A 15 30.54 -19.36 8.31
CA TYR A 15 30.76 -18.92 6.94
C TYR A 15 30.24 -19.90 5.89
N SER A 16 30.37 -21.20 6.11
CA SER A 16 29.87 -22.24 5.20
C SER A 16 28.35 -22.38 5.24
N VAL A 17 27.73 -22.33 6.43
CA VAL A 17 26.27 -22.25 6.58
C VAL A 17 25.71 -20.95 5.98
N TRP A 18 26.45 -19.85 6.10
CA TRP A 18 26.09 -18.57 5.46
C TRP A 18 26.22 -18.61 3.94
N LEU A 19 27.28 -19.22 3.38
CA LEU A 19 27.45 -19.44 1.94
C LEU A 19 26.34 -20.36 1.38
N LEU A 20 25.93 -21.37 2.14
CA LEU A 20 24.82 -22.26 1.79
C LEU A 20 23.48 -21.50 1.83
N CYS A 21 23.22 -20.70 2.87
CA CYS A 21 22.07 -19.79 2.94
C CYS A 21 22.06 -18.76 1.80
N ARG A 22 23.24 -18.26 1.39
CA ARG A 22 23.41 -17.34 0.26
C ARG A 22 23.08 -18.04 -1.06
N ARG A 23 23.49 -19.29 -1.24
CA ARG A 23 23.21 -20.09 -2.43
C ARG A 23 21.73 -20.49 -2.55
N ILE A 24 21.12 -20.95 -1.45
CA ILE A 24 19.69 -21.29 -1.39
C ILE A 24 18.80 -20.04 -1.56
N ARG A 25 19.18 -18.89 -0.98
CA ARG A 25 18.45 -17.63 -1.22
C ARG A 25 18.67 -17.03 -2.61
N SER A 26 19.77 -17.39 -3.30
CA SER A 26 19.99 -16.96 -4.69
C SER A 26 19.04 -17.65 -5.68
N SER A 27 18.60 -18.89 -5.42
CA SER A 27 17.63 -19.57 -6.28
C SER A 27 16.20 -19.04 -6.06
N ALA A 28 15.81 -18.74 -4.83
CA ALA A 28 14.54 -18.08 -4.53
C ALA A 28 14.47 -16.64 -5.08
N ALA A 29 15.61 -15.92 -5.11
CA ALA A 29 15.71 -14.57 -5.66
C ALA A 29 15.63 -14.50 -7.21
N ALA A 30 15.88 -15.62 -7.91
CA ALA A 30 15.67 -15.68 -9.36
C ALA A 30 14.21 -15.49 -9.76
N PHE A 31 13.26 -15.79 -8.86
CA PHE A 31 11.82 -15.63 -9.08
C PHE A 31 11.29 -14.23 -8.79
N SER A 32 12.08 -13.38 -8.11
CA SER A 32 11.71 -11.98 -7.81
C SER A 32 12.10 -10.99 -8.91
N ASN A 33 12.95 -11.39 -9.85
CA ASN A 33 13.34 -10.53 -10.96
C ASN A 33 12.17 -10.35 -11.97
N PRO A 34 12.09 -9.18 -12.63
CA PRO A 34 11.03 -8.88 -13.58
C PRO A 34 11.12 -9.82 -14.79
N LEU A 35 10.04 -10.53 -15.09
CA LEU A 35 9.94 -11.48 -16.21
C LEU A 35 9.12 -10.89 -17.36
N VAL A 36 7.99 -10.23 -17.05
CA VAL A 36 7.17 -9.48 -18.02
C VAL A 36 7.22 -8.01 -17.68
N ILE A 37 7.51 -7.19 -18.68
CA ILE A 37 7.50 -5.72 -18.60
C ILE A 37 6.57 -5.26 -19.70
N SER A 38 5.43 -4.69 -19.31
CA SER A 38 4.44 -4.15 -20.25
C SER A 38 3.90 -2.85 -19.69
N SER A 39 3.71 -1.86 -20.56
CA SER A 39 3.08 -0.59 -20.19
C SER A 39 1.62 -0.73 -19.73
N LEU A 40 0.95 -1.82 -20.11
CA LEU A 40 -0.44 -2.10 -19.75
C LEU A 40 -0.56 -2.90 -18.45
N ILE A 41 0.31 -3.90 -18.26
CA ILE A 41 0.22 -4.88 -17.15
C ILE A 41 1.16 -4.50 -15.99
N GLY A 42 2.17 -3.67 -16.27
CA GLY A 42 3.24 -3.30 -15.36
C GLY A 42 4.38 -4.32 -15.36
N ILE A 43 5.22 -4.22 -14.33
CA ILE A 43 6.39 -5.09 -14.13
C ILE A 43 5.97 -6.29 -13.28
N LEU A 44 6.04 -7.50 -13.83
CA LEU A 44 5.64 -8.73 -13.15
C LEU A 44 6.81 -9.66 -12.88
N SER A 45 6.86 -10.18 -11.66
CA SER A 45 7.72 -11.29 -11.27
C SER A 45 7.14 -12.65 -11.68
N SER A 46 7.98 -13.69 -11.69
CA SER A 46 7.54 -15.06 -12.02
C SER A 46 6.47 -15.59 -11.06
N VAL A 47 6.57 -15.23 -9.77
CA VAL A 47 5.60 -15.64 -8.73
C VAL A 47 4.24 -15.00 -8.96
N GLU A 48 4.22 -13.73 -9.35
CA GLU A 48 2.99 -13.01 -9.66
C GLU A 48 2.30 -13.59 -10.91
N ILE A 49 3.08 -13.92 -11.95
CA ILE A 49 2.55 -14.57 -13.16
C ILE A 49 1.92 -15.92 -12.82
N LEU A 50 2.62 -16.75 -12.04
CA LEU A 50 2.08 -18.03 -11.59
C LEU A 50 0.80 -17.84 -10.77
N SER A 51 0.77 -16.85 -9.88
CA SER A 51 -0.39 -16.56 -9.03
C SER A 51 -1.60 -16.11 -9.86
N VAL A 52 -1.39 -15.21 -10.82
CA VAL A 52 -2.43 -14.77 -11.77
C VAL A 52 -2.92 -15.94 -12.61
N PHE A 53 -2.02 -16.78 -13.15
CA PHE A 53 -2.38 -17.96 -13.92
C PHE A 53 -3.24 -18.94 -13.12
N LEU A 54 -2.82 -19.27 -11.89
CA LEU A 54 -3.57 -20.17 -11.01
C LEU A 54 -4.96 -19.59 -10.67
N PHE A 55 -5.06 -18.28 -10.44
CA PHE A 55 -6.33 -17.62 -10.17
C PHE A 55 -7.25 -17.62 -11.40
N THR A 56 -6.72 -17.33 -12.59
CA THR A 56 -7.48 -17.42 -13.85
C THR A 56 -7.95 -18.84 -14.12
N LEU A 57 -7.09 -19.84 -13.89
CA LEU A 57 -7.45 -21.25 -14.03
C LEU A 57 -8.57 -21.63 -13.04
N PHE A 58 -8.49 -21.17 -11.78
CA PHE A 58 -9.54 -21.36 -10.78
C PHE A 58 -10.88 -20.75 -11.22
N LEU A 59 -10.87 -19.52 -11.75
CA LEU A 59 -12.07 -18.86 -12.26
C LEU A 59 -12.66 -19.63 -13.46
N ALA A 60 -11.83 -20.02 -14.43
CA ALA A 60 -12.25 -20.78 -15.60
C ALA A 60 -12.83 -22.16 -15.22
N TRP A 61 -12.17 -22.88 -14.33
CA TRP A 61 -12.64 -24.15 -13.79
C TRP A 61 -13.98 -24.00 -13.07
N THR A 62 -14.10 -23.00 -12.21
CA THR A 62 -15.34 -22.72 -11.48
C THR A 62 -16.48 -22.38 -12.44
N PHE A 63 -16.22 -21.57 -13.46
CA PHE A 63 -17.20 -21.24 -14.49
C PHE A 63 -17.65 -22.49 -15.26
N TYR A 64 -16.70 -23.29 -15.77
CA TYR A 64 -16.98 -24.50 -16.53
C TYR A 64 -17.78 -25.53 -15.75
N THR A 65 -17.32 -25.87 -14.54
CA THR A 65 -18.00 -26.88 -13.70
C THR A 65 -19.42 -26.47 -13.34
N ARG A 66 -19.65 -25.18 -13.07
CA ARG A 66 -20.97 -24.67 -12.70
C ARG A 66 -21.93 -24.55 -13.86
N ILE A 67 -21.46 -24.18 -15.04
CA ILE A 67 -22.28 -24.21 -16.27
C ILE A 67 -22.62 -25.64 -16.65
N SER A 68 -21.64 -26.54 -16.63
CA SER A 68 -21.86 -27.96 -16.93
C SER A 68 -22.91 -28.58 -16.01
N GLN A 69 -22.86 -28.26 -14.71
CA GLN A 69 -23.87 -28.69 -13.74
C GLN A 69 -25.25 -28.08 -14.00
N ASP A 70 -25.33 -26.79 -14.36
CA ASP A 70 -26.61 -26.17 -14.70
C ASP A 70 -27.23 -26.81 -15.93
N PHE A 71 -26.42 -27.06 -16.97
CA PHE A 71 -26.87 -27.66 -18.23
C PHE A 71 -27.34 -29.10 -18.03
N LYS A 72 -26.72 -29.85 -17.11
CA LYS A 72 -27.20 -31.20 -16.73
C LYS A 72 -28.49 -31.18 -15.91
N LYS A 73 -28.73 -30.13 -15.12
CA LYS A 73 -29.91 -29.99 -14.24
C LYS A 73 -31.04 -29.17 -14.88
N LEU A 74 -30.88 -28.76 -16.14
CA LEU A 74 -31.85 -27.97 -16.87
C LEU A 74 -33.04 -28.85 -17.26
N THR A 75 -34.07 -28.87 -16.41
CA THR A 75 -35.42 -29.26 -16.82
C THR A 75 -36.16 -28.02 -17.32
N PRO A 76 -36.94 -28.09 -18.40
CA PRO A 76 -37.81 -26.98 -18.80
C PRO A 76 -38.78 -26.71 -17.65
N VAL A 77 -38.73 -25.50 -17.08
CA VAL A 77 -39.60 -25.10 -15.97
C VAL A 77 -40.76 -24.32 -16.56
N GLU A 78 -41.99 -24.84 -16.42
CA GLU A 78 -43.23 -24.21 -16.92
C GLU A 78 -43.48 -22.79 -16.36
N SER A 79 -42.85 -22.42 -15.23
CA SER A 79 -43.16 -21.20 -14.50
C SER A 79 -42.53 -19.90 -15.04
N LEU A 80 -41.51 -19.96 -15.89
CA LEU A 80 -40.77 -18.76 -16.36
C LEU A 80 -41.12 -18.35 -17.79
N LYS A 81 -41.90 -19.14 -18.56
CA LYS A 81 -42.24 -18.89 -19.98
C LYS A 81 -41.03 -18.50 -20.87
N LEU A 82 -39.82 -18.95 -20.52
CA LEU A 82 -38.60 -18.69 -21.29
C LEU A 82 -38.30 -19.86 -22.21
N ASP A 83 -37.85 -19.56 -23.43
CA ASP A 83 -37.33 -20.56 -24.35
C ASP A 83 -36.07 -21.24 -23.80
N LEU A 84 -35.77 -22.44 -24.29
CA LEU A 84 -34.58 -23.20 -23.84
C LEU A 84 -33.27 -22.41 -24.04
N TRP A 85 -33.15 -21.63 -25.12
CA TRP A 85 -31.97 -20.81 -25.38
C TRP A 85 -31.87 -19.64 -24.39
N GLN A 86 -33.00 -18.99 -24.08
CA GLN A 86 -33.11 -17.90 -23.11
C GLN A 86 -32.70 -18.38 -21.72
N LEU A 87 -33.17 -19.57 -21.32
CA LEU A 87 -32.85 -20.17 -20.04
C LEU A 87 -31.37 -20.55 -19.95
N LYS A 88 -30.78 -21.14 -21.01
CA LYS A 88 -29.33 -21.42 -21.06
C LYS A 88 -28.50 -20.14 -20.97
N TYR A 89 -28.90 -19.10 -21.70
CA TYR A 89 -28.24 -17.80 -21.68
C TYR A 89 -28.29 -17.15 -20.30
N LEU A 90 -29.46 -17.14 -19.65
CA LEU A 90 -29.62 -16.64 -18.28
C LEU A 90 -28.71 -17.38 -17.29
N ARG A 91 -28.58 -18.71 -17.41
CA ARG A 91 -27.65 -19.48 -16.56
C ARG A 91 -26.22 -19.01 -16.75
N VAL A 92 -25.75 -18.84 -17.99
CA VAL A 92 -24.42 -18.31 -18.27
C VAL A 92 -24.25 -16.90 -17.70
N ALA A 93 -25.22 -16.00 -17.92
CA ALA A 93 -25.22 -14.64 -17.37
C ALA A 93 -25.10 -14.64 -15.84
N THR A 94 -25.86 -15.49 -15.15
CA THR A 94 -25.77 -15.61 -13.68
C THR A 94 -24.43 -16.17 -13.20
N ARG A 95 -23.70 -16.94 -14.01
CA ARG A 95 -22.35 -17.43 -13.66
C ARG A 95 -21.30 -16.35 -13.74
N PHE A 96 -21.46 -15.35 -14.61
CA PHE A 96 -20.62 -14.15 -14.55
C PHE A 96 -20.78 -13.39 -13.23
N GLY A 97 -22.00 -13.34 -12.66
CA GLY A 97 -22.22 -12.77 -11.33
C GLY A 97 -21.44 -13.50 -10.23
N LEU A 98 -21.33 -14.83 -10.31
CA LEU A 98 -20.53 -15.63 -9.37
C LEU A 98 -19.02 -15.40 -9.54
N LEU A 99 -18.55 -15.15 -10.77
CA LEU A 99 -17.15 -14.76 -11.00
C LEU A 99 -16.85 -13.37 -10.42
N ALA A 100 -17.79 -12.42 -10.57
CA ALA A 100 -17.69 -11.11 -9.93
C ALA A 100 -17.61 -11.23 -8.40
N GLU A 101 -18.44 -12.09 -7.81
CA GLU A 101 -18.43 -12.39 -6.37
C GLU A 101 -17.09 -12.98 -5.90
N ALA A 102 -16.50 -13.91 -6.66
CA ALA A 102 -15.19 -14.47 -6.33
C ALA A 102 -14.09 -13.40 -6.31
N CYS A 103 -14.12 -12.45 -7.26
CA CYS A 103 -13.22 -11.30 -7.25
C CYS A 103 -13.51 -10.35 -6.07
N LEU A 104 -14.78 -10.09 -5.77
CA LEU A 104 -15.21 -9.23 -4.66
C LEU A 104 -14.77 -9.80 -3.30
N ALA A 105 -14.81 -11.12 -3.11
CA ALA A 105 -14.41 -11.77 -1.87
C ALA A 105 -12.95 -11.48 -1.49
N LEU A 106 -12.08 -11.34 -2.49
CA LEU A 106 -10.66 -11.04 -2.30
C LEU A 106 -10.34 -9.54 -2.41
N LEU A 107 -11.27 -8.71 -2.89
CA LEU A 107 -11.03 -7.33 -3.30
C LEU A 107 -10.49 -6.43 -2.18
N LEU A 108 -10.95 -6.63 -0.95
CA LEU A 108 -10.60 -5.79 0.21
C LEU A 108 -9.31 -6.23 0.91
N LEU A 109 -8.84 -7.47 0.70
CA LEU A 109 -7.65 -8.00 1.36
C LEU A 109 -6.36 -7.23 1.02
N PRO A 110 -6.10 -6.81 -0.23
CA PRO A 110 -4.88 -6.09 -0.57
C PRO A 110 -4.81 -4.67 -0.02
N ILE A 111 -5.93 -4.13 0.49
CA ILE A 111 -6.00 -2.76 1.04
C ILE A 111 -6.05 -2.72 2.58
N LEU A 112 -5.89 -3.87 3.24
CA LEU A 112 -5.72 -3.96 4.70
C LEU A 112 -4.32 -3.44 5.07
N ARG A 113 -4.23 -2.25 5.68
CA ARG A 113 -2.94 -1.59 5.96
C ARG A 113 -2.32 -2.06 7.27
N GLY A 114 -3.11 -2.08 8.34
CA GLY A 114 -2.67 -2.50 9.68
C GLY A 114 -2.68 -4.02 9.82
N LEU A 115 -3.71 -4.67 9.28
CA LEU A 115 -3.89 -6.12 9.20
C LEU A 115 -3.20 -6.75 7.98
N ALA A 116 -2.18 -6.09 7.40
CA ALA A 116 -1.58 -6.44 6.12
C ALA A 116 -1.13 -7.92 6.04
N VAL A 117 -2.04 -8.80 5.60
CA VAL A 117 -1.79 -10.23 5.35
C VAL A 117 -0.61 -10.39 4.40
N PHE A 118 -0.50 -9.47 3.44
CA PHE A 118 0.58 -9.38 2.47
C PHE A 118 1.96 -9.12 3.10
N ARG A 119 2.02 -8.53 4.30
CA ARG A 119 3.29 -8.37 5.05
C ARG A 119 3.89 -9.71 5.46
N ILE A 120 3.05 -10.71 5.74
CA ILE A 120 3.49 -12.09 6.03
C ILE A 120 4.11 -12.72 4.78
N LEU A 121 3.57 -12.39 3.60
CA LEU A 121 4.09 -12.80 2.30
C LEU A 121 5.30 -11.97 1.83
N GLY A 122 5.76 -10.99 2.63
CA GLY A 122 6.85 -10.10 2.26
C GLY A 122 6.50 -9.06 1.18
N ILE A 123 5.21 -8.89 0.87
CA ILE A 123 4.71 -7.92 -0.10
C ILE A 123 4.38 -6.63 0.64
N GLN A 124 4.92 -5.51 0.16
CA GLN A 124 4.64 -4.18 0.70
C GLN A 124 3.23 -3.72 0.34
N PHE A 125 2.63 -2.87 1.16
CA PHE A 125 1.26 -2.39 0.99
C PHE A 125 1.06 -1.63 -0.34
N GLU A 126 2.05 -0.85 -0.74
CA GLU A 126 2.01 -0.08 -1.98
C GLU A 126 1.98 -1.00 -3.20
N ALA A 127 2.70 -2.12 -3.13
CA ALA A 127 2.67 -3.16 -4.16
C ALA A 127 1.34 -3.93 -4.15
N SER A 128 0.72 -4.15 -2.98
CA SER A 128 -0.53 -4.90 -2.89
C SER A 128 -1.73 -4.15 -3.46
N VAL A 129 -1.71 -2.82 -3.48
CA VAL A 129 -2.79 -2.00 -4.09
C VAL A 129 -3.00 -2.32 -5.57
N ARG A 130 -1.95 -2.75 -6.29
CA ARG A 130 -2.09 -3.24 -7.66
C ARG A 130 -3.07 -4.41 -7.78
N TYR A 131 -3.06 -5.33 -6.82
CA TYR A 131 -3.98 -6.47 -6.81
C TYR A 131 -5.42 -6.04 -6.55
N HIS A 132 -5.63 -5.02 -5.72
CA HIS A 132 -6.96 -4.42 -5.55
C HIS A 132 -7.49 -3.83 -6.87
N ILE A 133 -6.64 -3.15 -7.65
CA ILE A 133 -7.02 -2.60 -8.95
C ILE A 133 -7.39 -3.73 -9.94
N TRP A 134 -6.61 -4.80 -10.01
CA TRP A 134 -6.90 -5.93 -10.89
C TRP A 134 -8.18 -6.68 -10.51
N LEU A 135 -8.35 -6.97 -9.21
CA LEU A 135 -9.55 -7.63 -8.70
C LEU A 135 -10.79 -6.76 -8.90
N GLY A 136 -10.68 -5.44 -8.65
CA GLY A 136 -11.79 -4.50 -8.80
C GLY A 136 -12.21 -4.35 -10.25
N THR A 137 -11.24 -4.24 -11.16
CA THR A 137 -11.51 -4.19 -12.61
C THR A 137 -12.15 -5.49 -13.09
N SER A 138 -11.62 -6.65 -12.69
CA SER A 138 -12.18 -7.95 -13.06
C SER A 138 -13.60 -8.13 -12.52
N MET A 139 -13.83 -7.74 -11.26
CA MET A 139 -15.14 -7.79 -10.60
C MET A 139 -16.17 -6.96 -11.36
N ILE A 140 -15.86 -5.72 -11.70
CA ILE A 140 -16.77 -4.84 -12.44
C ILE A 140 -17.00 -5.35 -13.87
N CYS A 141 -15.96 -5.83 -14.57
CA CYS A 141 -16.15 -6.43 -15.90
C CYS A 141 -17.14 -7.61 -15.86
N PHE A 142 -16.96 -8.56 -14.94
CA PHE A 142 -17.88 -9.69 -14.79
C PHE A 142 -19.28 -9.26 -14.33
N ALA A 143 -19.38 -8.28 -13.43
CA ALA A 143 -20.67 -7.73 -12.99
C ALA A 143 -21.41 -7.03 -14.15
N THR A 144 -20.70 -6.29 -15.00
CA THR A 144 -21.27 -5.67 -16.20
C THR A 144 -21.75 -6.72 -17.19
N PHE A 145 -20.97 -7.78 -17.45
CA PHE A 145 -21.45 -8.89 -18.29
C PHE A 145 -22.69 -9.55 -17.70
N HIS A 146 -22.73 -9.77 -16.38
CA HIS A 146 -23.89 -10.31 -15.69
C HIS A 146 -25.14 -9.42 -15.83
N GLY A 147 -25.02 -8.13 -15.50
CA GLY A 147 -26.11 -7.17 -15.55
C GLY A 147 -26.60 -6.92 -16.98
N ALA A 148 -25.68 -6.62 -17.91
CA ALA A 148 -26.03 -6.36 -19.32
C ALA A 148 -26.68 -7.57 -19.99
N SER A 149 -26.21 -8.79 -19.72
CA SER A 149 -26.84 -10.01 -20.25
C SER A 149 -28.25 -10.22 -19.68
N THR A 150 -28.46 -9.89 -18.41
CA THR A 150 -29.78 -10.00 -17.76
C THR A 150 -30.75 -8.96 -18.34
N LEU A 151 -30.31 -7.70 -18.49
CA LEU A 151 -31.09 -6.63 -19.13
C LEU A 151 -31.41 -6.95 -20.59
N PHE A 152 -30.45 -7.50 -21.35
CA PHE A 152 -30.67 -7.94 -22.73
C PHE A 152 -31.80 -8.99 -22.80
N LEU A 153 -31.77 -9.99 -21.92
CA LEU A 153 -32.79 -11.03 -21.89
C LEU A 153 -34.17 -10.45 -21.57
N TRP A 154 -34.28 -9.58 -20.56
CA TRP A 154 -35.54 -8.92 -20.23
C TRP A 154 -36.05 -8.03 -21.36
N GLY A 155 -35.16 -7.39 -22.12
CA GLY A 155 -35.51 -6.64 -23.32
C GLY A 155 -36.11 -7.51 -24.41
N VAL A 156 -35.46 -8.64 -24.74
CA VAL A 156 -35.96 -9.60 -25.75
C VAL A 156 -37.26 -10.27 -25.31
N SER A 157 -37.42 -10.55 -24.02
CA SER A 157 -38.65 -11.15 -23.47
C SER A 157 -39.76 -10.12 -23.19
N HIS A 158 -39.55 -8.83 -23.52
CA HIS A 158 -40.49 -7.72 -23.28
C HIS A 158 -40.92 -7.52 -21.80
N TYR A 159 -40.14 -8.01 -20.83
CA TYR A 159 -40.41 -7.89 -19.39
C TYR A 159 -39.61 -6.78 -18.69
N ILE A 160 -38.83 -5.99 -19.43
CA ILE A 160 -37.87 -5.06 -18.84
C ILE A 160 -38.51 -4.00 -17.92
N GLN A 161 -39.67 -3.47 -18.30
CA GLN A 161 -40.38 -2.45 -17.50
C GLN A 161 -40.89 -3.03 -16.19
N ASP A 162 -41.33 -4.29 -16.21
CA ASP A 162 -41.82 -4.99 -15.03
C ASP A 162 -40.68 -5.41 -14.10
N GLU A 163 -39.55 -5.89 -14.63
CA GLU A 163 -38.49 -6.50 -13.81
C GLU A 163 -37.51 -5.49 -13.20
N ILE A 164 -37.19 -4.38 -13.90
CA ILE A 164 -36.09 -3.48 -13.48
C ILE A 164 -36.37 -2.76 -12.14
N THR A 165 -37.65 -2.47 -11.86
CA THR A 165 -38.07 -1.76 -10.65
C THR A 165 -38.53 -2.69 -9.52
N LYS A 166 -38.52 -4.01 -9.75
CA LYS A 166 -39.07 -4.96 -8.77
C LYS A 166 -38.26 -5.01 -7.49
N TRP A 167 -38.94 -4.67 -6.39
CA TRP A 167 -38.51 -4.93 -5.03
C TRP A 167 -39.19 -6.19 -4.49
N GLN A 168 -38.58 -7.34 -4.74
CA GLN A 168 -39.16 -8.65 -4.39
C GLN A 168 -39.11 -8.88 -2.88
N ARG A 169 -40.18 -9.44 -2.29
CA ARG A 169 -40.26 -9.77 -0.85
C ARG A 169 -39.43 -11.01 -0.46
N THR A 170 -39.19 -11.90 -1.41
CA THR A 170 -38.40 -13.13 -1.23
C THR A 170 -37.50 -13.31 -2.45
N GLY A 171 -36.27 -13.79 -2.24
CA GLY A 171 -35.30 -13.94 -3.33
C GLY A 171 -34.42 -12.69 -3.54
N ARG A 172 -33.97 -12.49 -4.78
CA ARG A 172 -32.95 -11.49 -5.13
C ARG A 172 -33.59 -10.18 -5.57
N ILE A 173 -33.26 -9.08 -4.92
CA ILE A 173 -33.84 -7.78 -5.28
C ILE A 173 -33.16 -7.25 -6.56
N TYR A 174 -33.93 -7.11 -7.64
CA TYR A 174 -33.40 -6.68 -8.95
C TYR A 174 -33.00 -5.21 -8.97
N LEU A 175 -33.85 -4.32 -8.45
CA LEU A 175 -33.52 -2.91 -8.33
C LEU A 175 -32.23 -2.67 -7.51
N ALA A 176 -31.99 -3.48 -6.47
CA ALA A 176 -30.77 -3.42 -5.69
C ALA A 176 -29.54 -3.82 -6.52
N GLY A 177 -29.67 -4.80 -7.42
CA GLY A 177 -28.61 -5.21 -8.34
C GLY A 177 -28.22 -4.11 -9.31
N GLU A 178 -29.21 -3.40 -9.86
CA GLU A 178 -28.98 -2.24 -10.73
C GLU A 178 -28.26 -1.10 -9.98
N ILE A 179 -28.70 -0.77 -8.76
CA ILE A 179 -28.05 0.24 -7.92
C ILE A 179 -26.61 -0.17 -7.60
N THR A 180 -26.36 -1.44 -7.28
CA THR A 180 -25.00 -1.97 -7.06
C THR A 180 -24.14 -1.83 -8.31
N LEU A 181 -24.66 -2.20 -9.49
CA LEU A 181 -23.91 -2.12 -10.75
C LEU A 181 -23.57 -0.68 -11.13
N VAL A 182 -24.54 0.23 -11.08
CA VAL A 182 -24.32 1.66 -11.39
C VAL A 182 -23.32 2.26 -10.41
N THR A 183 -23.46 1.99 -9.11
CA THR A 183 -22.54 2.48 -8.09
C THR A 183 -21.11 1.94 -8.33
N GLY A 184 -20.99 0.65 -8.63
CA GLY A 184 -19.71 0.01 -8.94
C GLY A 184 -19.05 0.59 -10.19
N LEU A 185 -19.83 0.88 -11.24
CA LEU A 185 -19.35 1.53 -12.47
C LEU A 185 -18.85 2.95 -12.21
N VAL A 186 -19.59 3.77 -11.44
CA VAL A 186 -19.17 5.12 -11.05
C VAL A 186 -17.84 5.09 -10.28
N MET A 187 -17.72 4.18 -9.31
CA MET A 187 -16.48 3.97 -8.57
C MET A 187 -15.32 3.56 -9.49
N TRP A 188 -15.57 2.65 -10.43
CA TRP A 188 -14.54 2.16 -11.35
C TRP A 188 -14.08 3.23 -12.33
N ILE A 189 -15.00 3.95 -12.98
CA ILE A 189 -14.69 5.03 -13.93
C ILE A 189 -13.85 6.10 -13.23
N THR A 190 -14.27 6.56 -12.06
CA THR A 190 -13.54 7.60 -11.30
C THR A 190 -12.18 7.11 -10.79
N SER A 191 -11.97 5.79 -10.66
CA SER A 191 -10.68 5.19 -10.29
C SER A 191 -9.68 5.05 -11.43
N LEU A 192 -10.10 5.27 -12.68
CA LEU A 192 -9.22 5.17 -13.85
C LEU A 192 -8.04 6.15 -13.73
N PRO A 193 -6.79 5.73 -14.09
CA PRO A 193 -5.60 6.58 -13.95
C PRO A 193 -5.73 7.96 -14.61
N GLN A 194 -6.46 8.06 -15.72
CA GLN A 194 -6.70 9.28 -16.48
C GLN A 194 -7.50 10.31 -15.69
N ILE A 195 -8.44 9.85 -14.85
CA ILE A 195 -9.28 10.71 -14.01
C ILE A 195 -8.59 10.93 -12.67
N ARG A 196 -8.21 9.86 -11.97
CA ARG A 196 -7.60 9.93 -10.63
C ARG A 196 -6.35 10.80 -10.57
N ARG A 197 -5.47 10.76 -11.59
CA ARG A 197 -4.24 11.57 -11.61
C ARG A 197 -4.48 13.06 -11.84
N LYS A 198 -5.61 13.43 -12.47
CA LYS A 198 -5.96 14.83 -12.76
C LYS A 198 -6.91 15.42 -11.72
N ARG A 199 -7.78 14.59 -11.14
CA ARG A 199 -8.87 14.96 -10.24
C ARG A 199 -8.94 13.95 -9.09
N PHE A 200 -7.96 14.00 -8.20
CA PHE A 200 -7.84 13.07 -7.09
C PHE A 200 -9.04 13.13 -6.13
N GLU A 201 -9.61 14.31 -5.92
CA GLU A 201 -10.73 14.54 -5.01
C GLU A 201 -12.00 13.82 -5.49
N ILE A 202 -12.29 13.87 -6.80
CA ILE A 202 -13.44 13.16 -7.39
C ILE A 202 -13.29 11.65 -7.16
N PHE A 203 -12.11 11.11 -7.47
CA PHE A 203 -11.79 9.71 -7.16
C PHE A 203 -12.00 9.41 -5.67
N TYR A 204 -11.41 10.22 -4.80
CA TYR A 204 -11.42 9.99 -3.35
C TYR A 204 -12.84 9.91 -2.80
N TYR A 205 -13.70 10.88 -3.12
CA TYR A 205 -15.07 10.92 -2.61
C TYR A 205 -15.97 9.86 -3.27
N MET A 206 -15.87 9.66 -4.58
CA MET A 206 -16.70 8.67 -5.28
C MET A 206 -16.33 7.23 -4.89
N HIS A 207 -15.07 6.97 -4.53
CA HIS A 207 -14.67 5.65 -4.07
C HIS A 207 -15.28 5.28 -2.71
N HIS A 208 -15.72 6.25 -1.89
CA HIS A 208 -16.44 5.97 -0.62
C HIS A 208 -17.84 5.39 -0.83
N LEU A 209 -18.38 5.45 -2.06
CA LEU A 209 -19.63 4.79 -2.43
C LEU A 209 -19.56 3.25 -2.29
N TYR A 210 -18.40 2.67 -1.96
CA TYR A 210 -18.26 1.26 -1.61
C TYR A 210 -19.24 0.82 -0.50
N ILE A 211 -19.62 1.73 0.41
CA ILE A 211 -20.59 1.44 1.47
C ILE A 211 -21.97 1.17 0.85
N ILE A 212 -22.41 2.03 -0.07
CA ILE A 212 -23.65 1.87 -0.82
C ILE A 212 -23.60 0.60 -1.65
N PHE A 213 -22.50 0.37 -2.37
CA PHE A 213 -22.27 -0.84 -3.15
C PHE A 213 -22.47 -2.12 -2.31
N LEU A 214 -21.85 -2.21 -1.12
CA LEU A 214 -21.93 -3.39 -0.26
C LEU A 214 -23.33 -3.61 0.32
N VAL A 215 -24.04 -2.54 0.72
CA VAL A 215 -25.41 -2.62 1.25
C VAL A 215 -26.37 -3.12 0.17
N PHE A 216 -26.33 -2.53 -1.02
CA PHE A 216 -27.20 -2.99 -2.11
C PHE A 216 -26.78 -4.35 -2.67
N PHE A 217 -25.49 -4.71 -2.61
CA PHE A 217 -25.02 -6.05 -2.96
C PHE A 217 -25.62 -7.10 -2.01
N LEU A 218 -25.64 -6.84 -0.70
CA LEU A 218 -26.28 -7.70 0.29
C LEU A 218 -27.76 -7.93 -0.05
N LEU A 219 -28.50 -6.85 -0.34
CA LEU A 219 -29.92 -6.91 -0.71
C LEU A 219 -30.17 -7.65 -2.04
N HIS A 220 -29.25 -7.51 -3.00
CA HIS A 220 -29.35 -8.16 -4.29
C HIS A 220 -29.00 -9.66 -4.23
N ALA A 221 -27.85 -9.99 -3.64
CA ALA A 221 -27.28 -11.33 -3.67
C ALA A 221 -27.85 -12.24 -2.57
N GLY A 222 -28.21 -11.67 -1.42
CA GLY A 222 -28.71 -12.36 -0.23
C GLY A 222 -27.61 -13.02 0.63
N ASP A 223 -28.02 -13.48 1.82
CA ASP A 223 -27.19 -14.06 2.87
C ASP A 223 -26.15 -15.07 2.37
N ARG A 224 -26.57 -16.06 1.58
CA ARG A 224 -25.71 -17.14 1.09
C ARG A 224 -24.47 -16.63 0.36
N HIS A 225 -24.66 -15.63 -0.50
CA HIS A 225 -23.60 -15.05 -1.31
C HIS A 225 -22.79 -14.04 -0.48
N PHE A 226 -23.46 -13.34 0.43
CA PHE A 226 -22.77 -12.42 1.32
C PHE A 226 -21.76 -13.12 2.24
N TYR A 227 -22.04 -14.35 2.71
CA TYR A 227 -21.08 -15.15 3.49
C TYR A 227 -19.73 -15.36 2.78
N MET A 228 -19.70 -15.40 1.44
CA MET A 228 -18.46 -15.58 0.68
C MET A 228 -17.57 -14.33 0.74
N ILE A 229 -18.17 -13.14 0.75
CA ILE A 229 -17.43 -11.87 0.78
C ILE A 229 -17.22 -11.33 2.20
N PHE A 230 -18.04 -11.79 3.15
CA PHE A 230 -18.09 -11.26 4.51
C PHE A 230 -16.74 -11.28 5.24
N PRO A 231 -15.88 -12.31 5.16
CA PRO A 231 -14.57 -12.29 5.81
C PRO A 231 -13.70 -11.09 5.39
N GLY A 232 -13.71 -10.76 4.09
CA GLY A 232 -12.98 -9.60 3.56
C GLY A 232 -13.54 -8.28 4.09
N VAL A 233 -14.88 -8.15 4.11
CA VAL A 233 -15.58 -6.96 4.65
C VAL A 233 -15.32 -6.81 6.16
N PHE A 234 -15.36 -7.91 6.90
CA PHE A 234 -15.13 -7.94 8.34
C PHE A 234 -13.72 -7.45 8.69
N LEU A 235 -12.70 -8.04 8.05
CA LEU A 235 -11.31 -7.67 8.26
C LEU A 235 -11.05 -6.21 7.84
N PHE A 236 -11.67 -5.74 6.76
CA PHE A 236 -11.57 -4.35 6.32
C PHE A 236 -12.20 -3.38 7.32
N GLY A 237 -13.37 -3.70 7.87
CA GLY A 237 -14.03 -2.90 8.90
C GLY A 237 -13.18 -2.81 10.17
N LEU A 238 -12.62 -3.94 10.62
CA LEU A 238 -11.71 -3.99 11.76
C LEU A 238 -10.42 -3.20 11.51
N ASP A 239 -9.80 -3.35 10.33
CA ASP A 239 -8.60 -2.58 9.94
C ASP A 239 -8.88 -1.08 9.88
N LYS A 240 -10.02 -0.67 9.29
CA LYS A 240 -10.45 0.74 9.24
C LYS A 240 -10.61 1.32 10.64
N LEU A 241 -11.23 0.55 11.53
CA LEU A 241 -11.42 0.96 12.90
C LEU A 241 -10.09 1.12 13.66
N LEU A 242 -9.20 0.15 13.54
CA LEU A 242 -7.88 0.20 14.18
C LEU A 242 -7.07 1.42 13.71
N ARG A 243 -7.15 1.77 12.43
CA ARG A 243 -6.56 3.00 11.88
C ARG A 243 -7.19 4.27 12.45
N ILE A 244 -8.51 4.32 12.57
CA ILE A 244 -9.21 5.46 13.20
C ILE A 244 -8.77 5.60 14.65
N LEU A 245 -8.65 4.49 15.39
CA LEU A 245 -8.13 4.53 16.74
C LEU A 245 -6.72 5.07 16.71
N GLN A 246 -5.78 4.43 16.00
CA GLN A 246 -4.38 4.86 15.90
C GLN A 246 -4.21 6.36 15.66
N SER A 247 -5.03 6.95 14.77
CA SER A 247 -4.94 8.36 14.39
C SER A 247 -5.64 9.38 15.30
N ARG A 248 -6.39 8.95 16.32
CA ARG A 248 -7.14 9.85 17.23
C ARG A 248 -6.31 10.81 18.09
N PRO A 249 -5.11 10.47 18.62
CA PRO A 249 -4.28 11.50 19.24
C PRO A 249 -3.71 12.37 18.12
N GLU A 250 -4.26 13.58 17.99
CA GLU A 250 -3.70 14.58 17.10
C GLU A 250 -2.33 15.03 17.63
N THR A 251 -1.36 15.09 16.74
CA THR A 251 -0.05 15.68 17.01
C THR A 251 0.04 17.07 16.39
N TYR A 252 1.15 17.77 16.60
CA TYR A 252 1.40 19.08 16.01
C TYR A 252 2.72 19.08 15.24
N ILE A 253 2.78 19.90 14.19
CA ILE A 253 4.03 20.14 13.45
C ILE A 253 5.00 20.87 14.38
N LEU A 254 6.23 20.38 14.51
CA LEU A 254 7.27 21.04 15.33
C LEU A 254 7.90 22.20 14.55
N SER A 255 8.30 21.92 13.33
CA SER A 255 8.83 22.90 12.40
C SER A 255 8.63 22.45 10.96
N ALA A 256 8.70 23.41 10.04
CA ALA A 256 8.63 23.15 8.61
C ALA A 256 9.77 23.90 7.90
N ARG A 257 10.34 23.29 6.88
CA ARG A 257 11.34 23.92 6.00
C ARG A 257 10.76 24.06 4.61
N LEU A 258 10.70 25.28 4.10
CA LEU A 258 10.15 25.61 2.78
C LEU A 258 11.28 25.66 1.75
N TYR A 259 11.09 24.95 0.64
CA TYR A 259 12.05 24.85 -0.45
C TYR A 259 11.57 25.67 -1.67
N PRO A 260 12.47 26.35 -2.40
CA PRO A 260 12.14 27.14 -3.58
C PRO A 260 11.38 26.37 -4.68
N CYS A 261 11.56 25.05 -4.77
CA CYS A 261 10.86 24.18 -5.71
C CYS A 261 9.40 23.88 -5.34
N LYS A 262 8.78 24.69 -4.47
CA LYS A 262 7.46 24.45 -3.87
C LYS A 262 7.39 23.07 -3.23
N ALA A 263 8.34 22.79 -2.35
CA ALA A 263 8.31 21.62 -1.48
C ALA A 263 8.43 22.06 -0.03
N VAL A 264 7.90 21.25 0.88
CA VAL A 264 7.97 21.48 2.31
C VAL A 264 8.45 20.23 3.03
N GLU A 265 9.49 20.34 3.85
CA GLU A 265 9.88 19.30 4.79
C GLU A 265 9.22 19.57 6.13
N LEU A 266 8.34 18.66 6.56
CA LEU A 266 7.66 18.71 7.84
C LEU A 266 8.44 17.91 8.88
N ILE A 267 8.69 18.52 10.03
CA ILE A 267 9.35 17.88 11.17
C ILE A 267 8.31 17.61 12.24
N LEU A 268 8.15 16.33 12.57
CA LEU A 268 7.08 15.80 13.41
C LEU A 268 7.66 15.14 14.66
N PRO A 269 6.94 15.17 15.80
CA PRO A 269 7.40 14.53 17.03
C PRO A 269 7.21 13.01 16.95
N LYS A 270 8.22 12.29 17.40
CA LYS A 270 8.28 10.83 17.37
C LYS A 270 8.48 10.30 18.78
N ASP A 271 7.79 9.21 19.12
CA ASP A 271 8.06 8.51 20.36
C ASP A 271 9.40 7.75 20.30
N THR A 272 10.12 7.68 21.43
CA THR A 272 11.44 7.03 21.48
C THR A 272 11.40 5.53 21.19
N GLY A 273 10.30 4.86 21.54
CA GLY A 273 10.03 3.46 21.25
C GLY A 273 9.63 3.21 19.80
N LEU A 274 9.21 4.25 19.06
CA LEU A 274 8.85 4.12 17.65
C LEU A 274 10.09 3.92 16.78
N LYS A 275 10.24 2.68 16.28
CA LYS A 275 11.22 2.33 15.26
C LYS A 275 10.54 2.10 13.91
N TYR A 276 11.12 2.63 12.85
CA TYR A 276 10.68 2.44 11.48
C TYR A 276 11.86 2.11 10.57
N THR A 277 11.57 1.46 9.45
CA THR A 277 12.58 1.12 8.45
C THR A 277 12.61 2.17 7.34
N PRO A 278 13.75 2.36 6.66
CA PRO A 278 13.80 3.21 5.48
C PRO A 278 12.78 2.80 4.44
N THR A 279 12.31 3.76 3.65
CA THR A 279 11.20 3.61 2.69
C THR A 279 9.81 3.45 3.33
N SER A 280 9.70 3.59 4.66
CA SER A 280 8.40 3.63 5.32
C SER A 280 7.59 4.86 4.92
N ILE A 281 6.27 4.71 4.83
CA ILE A 281 5.30 5.76 4.60
C ILE A 281 4.46 6.02 5.83
N ILE A 282 3.95 7.24 5.94
CA ILE A 282 2.87 7.60 6.85
C ILE A 282 1.69 8.12 6.06
N PHE A 283 0.49 7.98 6.61
CA PHE A 283 -0.70 8.68 6.15
C PHE A 283 -0.96 9.86 7.06
N MET A 284 -1.15 11.02 6.45
CA MET A 284 -1.32 12.29 7.11
C MET A 284 -2.68 12.89 6.76
N LYS A 285 -3.34 13.43 7.79
CA LYS A 285 -4.52 14.28 7.64
C LYS A 285 -4.30 15.56 8.44
N ILE A 286 -4.58 16.69 7.82
CA ILE A 286 -4.50 18.02 8.43
C ILE A 286 -5.92 18.60 8.48
N PRO A 287 -6.59 18.59 9.65
CA PRO A 287 -8.00 19.00 9.77
C PRO A 287 -8.30 20.43 9.33
N SER A 288 -7.31 21.34 9.40
CA SER A 288 -7.46 22.72 8.91
C SER A 288 -7.58 22.82 7.39
N ILE A 289 -7.09 21.83 6.64
CA ILE A 289 -7.21 21.75 5.18
C ILE A 289 -8.40 20.87 4.80
N SER A 290 -8.48 19.68 5.37
CA SER A 290 -9.57 18.73 5.10
C SER A 290 -9.84 17.82 6.29
N LYS A 291 -11.12 17.71 6.67
CA LYS A 291 -11.58 16.83 7.77
C LYS A 291 -11.53 15.34 7.41
N PHE A 292 -11.49 15.01 6.12
CA PHE A 292 -11.66 13.64 5.63
C PHE A 292 -10.44 13.11 4.86
N GLN A 293 -9.71 13.95 4.12
CA GLN A 293 -8.66 13.49 3.22
C GLN A 293 -7.42 13.00 3.96
N TRP A 294 -6.90 11.86 3.50
CA TRP A 294 -5.67 11.24 3.99
C TRP A 294 -4.69 11.10 2.83
N HIS A 295 -3.48 11.64 2.99
CA HIS A 295 -2.43 11.60 1.98
C HIS A 295 -1.23 10.81 2.49
N SER A 296 -0.65 9.96 1.64
CA SER A 296 0.54 9.18 1.98
C SER A 296 1.81 9.93 1.64
N PHE A 297 2.78 9.92 2.55
CA PHE A 297 4.10 10.50 2.33
C PHE A 297 5.20 9.59 2.87
N SER A 298 6.32 9.51 2.16
CA SER A 298 7.50 8.76 2.60
C SER A 298 8.25 9.52 3.70
N ILE A 299 8.66 8.80 4.73
CA ILE A 299 9.56 9.33 5.75
C ILE A 299 10.94 9.51 5.13
N THR A 300 11.52 10.69 5.29
CA THR A 300 12.85 11.05 4.76
C THR A 300 13.96 10.87 5.78
N SER A 301 13.66 10.99 7.07
CA SER A 301 14.62 10.80 8.15
C SER A 301 14.97 9.32 8.38
N SER A 302 16.06 9.07 9.10
CA SER A 302 16.41 7.75 9.65
C SER A 302 15.80 7.56 11.03
N SER A 303 15.36 6.34 11.34
CA SER A 303 14.80 6.04 12.67
C SER A 303 15.86 6.02 13.77
N THR A 304 17.13 5.94 13.39
CA THR A 304 18.29 5.80 14.29
C THR A 304 18.97 7.15 14.56
N ASP A 305 18.81 8.11 13.64
CA ASP A 305 19.50 9.42 13.66
C ASP A 305 18.92 10.34 14.75
N ASP A 306 17.59 10.51 14.77
CA ASP A 306 16.89 11.26 15.81
C ASP A 306 15.86 10.36 16.51
N ASN A 307 15.89 10.28 17.84
CA ASN A 307 14.96 9.47 18.63
C ASN A 307 13.62 10.18 18.91
N HIS A 308 13.55 11.50 18.76
CA HIS A 308 12.40 12.34 19.11
C HIS A 308 11.73 13.00 17.91
N ARG A 309 12.35 12.98 16.73
CA ARG A 309 11.78 13.58 15.51
C ARG A 309 11.71 12.59 14.35
N MET A 310 10.81 12.88 13.43
CA MET A 310 10.81 12.31 12.09
C MET A 310 10.54 13.42 11.08
N SER A 311 11.11 13.31 9.88
CA SER A 311 10.85 14.27 8.80
C SER A 311 10.16 13.61 7.60
N VAL A 312 9.33 14.41 6.94
CA VAL A 312 8.58 14.02 5.75
C VAL A 312 8.66 15.15 4.75
N LEU A 313 9.00 14.83 3.50
CA LEU A 313 9.12 15.79 2.41
C LEU A 313 7.89 15.73 1.50
N VAL A 314 7.22 16.87 1.31
CA VAL A 314 5.98 17.01 0.55
C VAL A 314 6.20 17.97 -0.62
N LYS A 315 5.91 17.53 -1.85
CA LYS A 315 5.92 18.38 -3.04
C LYS A 315 4.52 18.92 -3.35
N CYS A 316 4.44 20.19 -3.73
CA CYS A 316 3.17 20.87 -4.02
C CYS A 316 2.71 20.62 -5.46
N ASP A 317 2.12 19.45 -5.69
CA ASP A 317 1.58 19.06 -7.00
C ASP A 317 0.03 19.03 -7.07
N GLY A 318 -0.67 19.29 -5.96
CA GLY A 318 -2.14 19.25 -5.90
C GLY A 318 -2.72 20.33 -4.99
N TRP A 319 -4.05 20.45 -4.96
CA TRP A 319 -4.73 21.47 -4.15
C TRP A 319 -4.40 21.31 -2.66
N TRP A 320 -4.53 20.10 -2.12
CA TRP A 320 -4.25 19.82 -0.70
C TRP A 320 -2.80 20.16 -0.30
N THR A 321 -1.82 19.76 -1.13
CA THR A 321 -0.39 20.02 -0.82
C THR A 321 -0.01 21.48 -1.03
N SER A 322 -0.65 22.18 -1.97
CA SER A 322 -0.47 23.63 -2.15
C SER A 322 -1.06 24.40 -0.98
N SER A 323 -2.28 24.05 -0.53
CA SER A 323 -2.90 24.65 0.65
C SER A 323 -2.07 24.44 1.92
N LEU A 324 -1.39 23.29 2.04
CA LEU A 324 -0.43 23.06 3.13
C LEU A 324 0.74 24.04 3.06
N TYR A 325 1.35 24.19 1.88
CA TYR A 325 2.46 25.12 1.67
C TYR A 325 2.03 26.57 1.96
N ASP A 326 0.89 27.00 1.41
CA ASP A 326 0.38 28.36 1.58
C ASP A 326 0.04 28.65 3.06
N ASN A 327 -0.54 27.68 3.77
CA ASN A 327 -0.81 27.81 5.21
C ASN A 327 0.49 27.95 6.03
N ILE A 328 1.55 27.23 5.68
CA ILE A 328 2.84 27.32 6.38
C ILE A 328 3.56 28.63 6.00
N GLN A 329 3.49 29.02 4.73
CA GLN A 329 4.05 30.28 4.24
C GLN A 329 3.41 31.49 4.93
N ALA A 330 2.09 31.48 5.14
CA ALA A 330 1.38 32.56 5.83
C ALA A 330 1.80 32.72 7.32
N GLU A 331 2.32 31.67 7.94
CA GLU A 331 2.82 31.74 9.33
C GLU A 331 4.22 32.36 9.41
N LEU A 332 4.97 32.50 8.30
CA LEU A 332 6.23 33.24 8.28
C LEU A 332 6.04 34.75 8.52
N ASP A 333 4.92 35.29 8.05
CA ASP A 333 4.60 36.72 8.16
C ASP A 333 3.92 37.07 9.49
N THR A 334 3.70 36.06 10.35
CA THR A 334 2.99 36.21 11.62
C THR A 334 3.98 36.37 12.78
N ASP A 335 3.68 37.30 13.69
CA ASP A 335 4.48 37.55 14.89
C ASP A 335 4.61 36.30 15.78
N ALA A 336 5.78 36.08 16.39
CA ALA A 336 6.13 34.83 17.08
C ALA A 336 5.14 34.42 18.19
N ASP A 337 4.51 35.40 18.85
CA ASP A 337 3.52 35.17 19.92
C ASP A 337 2.13 34.72 19.43
N LYS A 338 1.83 34.91 18.14
CA LYS A 338 0.55 34.60 17.48
C LYS A 338 0.59 33.34 16.62
N MET A 339 1.76 32.73 16.48
CA MET A 339 1.96 31.58 15.60
C MET A 339 1.07 30.39 15.96
N LYS A 340 0.33 29.87 14.98
CA LYS A 340 -0.67 28.84 15.21
C LYS A 340 -0.04 27.46 15.17
N SER A 341 -0.40 26.61 16.14
CA SER A 341 -0.06 25.19 16.08
C SER A 341 -0.93 24.47 15.05
N ILE A 342 -0.33 23.84 14.05
CA ILE A 342 -1.07 23.08 13.02
C ILE A 342 -1.30 21.64 13.51
N PRO A 343 -2.56 21.22 13.80
CA PRO A 343 -2.86 19.86 14.21
C PRO A 343 -2.74 18.90 13.02
N VAL A 344 -2.19 17.72 13.29
CA VAL A 344 -1.96 16.66 12.31
C VAL A 344 -2.37 15.32 12.91
N ALA A 345 -3.21 14.58 12.20
CA ALA A 345 -3.52 13.19 12.51
C ALA A 345 -2.66 12.26 11.65
N ILE A 346 -2.03 11.26 12.26
CA ILE A 346 -1.05 10.39 11.61
C ILE A 346 -1.45 8.92 11.78
N GLU A 347 -1.33 8.18 10.68
CA GLU A 347 -1.51 6.74 10.59
C GLU A 347 -0.20 6.12 10.02
N GLY A 348 0.25 5.00 10.59
CA GLY A 348 1.54 4.37 10.26
C GLY A 348 2.60 4.54 11.37
N PRO A 349 3.89 4.36 11.08
CA PRO A 349 4.50 4.11 9.76
C PRO A 349 4.25 2.71 9.20
N TYR A 350 4.07 2.62 7.88
CA TYR A 350 3.98 1.39 7.12
C TYR A 350 5.23 1.24 6.27
N GLY A 351 5.96 0.15 6.43
CA GLY A 351 7.20 -0.06 5.71
C GLY A 351 7.65 -1.51 5.73
N PRO A 352 8.74 -1.82 5.02
CA PRO A 352 9.26 -3.18 4.91
C PRO A 352 9.67 -3.71 6.29
N SER A 353 9.46 -5.00 6.52
CA SER A 353 9.86 -5.67 7.77
C SER A 353 11.37 -5.83 7.91
N THR A 354 12.13 -5.72 6.82
CA THR A 354 13.59 -5.89 6.81
C THR A 354 14.27 -4.91 5.86
N MET A 355 15.51 -4.53 6.18
CA MET A 355 16.39 -3.72 5.34
C MET A 355 17.10 -4.60 4.31
N THR A 356 16.39 -5.02 3.26
CA THR A 356 16.95 -5.88 2.21
C THR A 356 18.08 -5.20 1.43
N PHE A 357 18.05 -3.86 1.30
CA PHE A 357 19.06 -3.09 0.57
C PHE A 357 20.47 -3.16 1.21
N LEU A 358 20.58 -3.40 2.52
CA LEU A 358 21.87 -3.56 3.19
C LEU A 358 22.60 -4.86 2.83
N ARG A 359 21.94 -5.79 2.13
CA ARG A 359 22.53 -7.09 1.76
C ARG A 359 23.42 -7.00 0.53
N TYR A 360 23.30 -5.93 -0.25
CA TYR A 360 24.05 -5.74 -1.48
C TYR A 360 25.43 -5.17 -1.20
N ASP A 361 26.39 -5.56 -2.04
CA ASP A 361 27.75 -5.02 -1.99
C ASP A 361 27.80 -3.65 -2.66
N SER A 362 26.95 -3.41 -3.67
CA SER A 362 26.81 -2.12 -4.34
C SER A 362 25.34 -1.79 -4.59
N LEU A 363 25.00 -0.50 -4.53
CA LEU A 363 23.65 0.00 -4.77
C LEU A 363 23.62 0.97 -5.95
N LEU A 364 22.64 0.78 -6.83
CA LEU A 364 22.29 1.73 -7.88
C LEU A 364 20.88 2.26 -7.61
N LEU A 365 20.78 3.54 -7.27
CA LEU A 365 19.55 4.23 -6.93
C LEU A 365 19.15 5.14 -8.11
N VAL A 366 17.96 4.96 -8.66
CA VAL A 366 17.47 5.74 -9.81
C VAL A 366 16.19 6.48 -9.42
N ALA A 367 16.27 7.79 -9.19
CA ALA A 367 15.16 8.63 -8.75
C ALA A 367 14.68 9.57 -9.86
N GLY A 368 13.36 9.74 -9.95
CA GLY A 368 12.71 10.77 -10.76
C GLY A 368 11.85 11.72 -9.93
N GLY A 369 12.16 13.02 -9.94
CA GLY A 369 11.41 14.05 -9.21
C GLY A 369 11.27 13.75 -7.71
N ILE A 370 10.06 13.86 -7.15
CA ILE A 370 9.82 13.59 -5.72
C ILE A 370 10.09 12.13 -5.30
N GLY A 371 10.28 11.23 -6.27
CA GLY A 371 10.72 9.85 -6.04
C GLY A 371 12.09 9.70 -5.38
N ILE A 372 12.83 10.80 -5.15
CA ILE A 372 14.07 10.82 -4.37
C ILE A 372 13.87 10.53 -2.88
N THR A 373 12.69 10.86 -2.33
CA THR A 373 12.34 10.74 -0.90
C THR A 373 12.71 9.42 -0.21
N PRO A 374 12.38 8.22 -0.74
CA PRO A 374 12.79 6.96 -0.13
C PRO A 374 14.31 6.76 -0.11
N PHE A 375 15.03 7.32 -1.09
CA PHE A 375 16.49 7.20 -1.15
C PHE A 375 17.16 8.12 -0.13
N LEU A 376 16.59 9.29 0.17
CA LEU A 376 17.06 10.12 1.29
C LEU A 376 17.03 9.32 2.60
N SER A 377 15.94 8.62 2.88
CA SER A 377 15.82 7.77 4.07
C SER A 377 16.83 6.62 4.09
N ILE A 378 17.10 5.99 2.94
CA ILE A 378 18.14 4.97 2.82
C ILE A 378 19.52 5.56 3.11
N LEU A 379 19.86 6.72 2.53
CA LEU A 379 21.15 7.37 2.72
C LEU A 379 21.38 7.79 4.19
N HIS A 380 20.37 8.41 4.82
CA HIS A 380 20.42 8.75 6.24
C HIS A 380 20.61 7.52 7.13
N GLU A 381 19.96 6.40 6.82
CA GLU A 381 20.14 5.18 7.61
C GLU A 381 21.54 4.58 7.43
N ILE A 382 22.06 4.51 6.20
CA ILE A 382 23.41 4.01 5.94
C ILE A 382 24.44 4.90 6.66
N ALA A 383 24.26 6.21 6.67
CA ALA A 383 25.10 7.15 7.41
C ALA A 383 25.04 6.92 8.93
N ALA A 384 23.82 6.90 9.51
CA ALA A 384 23.62 6.69 10.95
C ALA A 384 24.17 5.33 11.42
N ALA A 385 24.14 4.31 10.56
CA ALA A 385 24.56 2.97 10.89
C ALA A 385 26.08 2.72 10.75
N GLN A 386 26.88 3.67 10.19
CA GLN A 386 28.33 3.51 9.99
C GLN A 386 29.13 3.18 11.27
N GLY A 387 28.65 3.63 12.43
CA GLY A 387 29.24 3.37 13.75
C GLY A 387 28.92 1.99 14.33
N SER A 388 27.92 1.29 13.78
CA SER A 388 27.45 0.00 14.29
C SER A 388 28.14 -1.17 13.58
N ARG A 389 28.82 -2.05 14.34
CA ARG A 389 29.41 -3.29 13.80
C ARG A 389 28.38 -4.37 13.45
N ARG A 390 27.07 -4.10 13.58
CA ARG A 390 26.01 -5.11 13.42
C ARG A 390 25.65 -5.44 11.98
N TYR A 391 25.95 -4.56 11.02
CA TYR A 391 25.52 -4.72 9.63
C TYR A 391 26.69 -4.59 8.66
N ARG A 392 26.62 -5.33 7.55
CA ARG A 392 27.44 -5.08 6.35
C ARG A 392 26.73 -3.97 5.57
N PHE A 393 27.51 -3.01 5.08
CA PHE A 393 26.99 -1.90 4.29
C PHE A 393 27.47 -2.04 2.84
N PRO A 394 26.69 -1.54 1.87
CA PRO A 394 27.19 -1.40 0.51
C PRO A 394 28.40 -0.48 0.52
N SER A 395 29.51 -0.93 -0.07
CA SER A 395 30.75 -0.14 -0.13
C SER A 395 30.66 0.98 -1.17
N ARG A 396 29.78 0.82 -2.16
CA ARG A 396 29.62 1.73 -3.29
C ARG A 396 28.16 1.96 -3.61
N ILE A 397 27.78 3.23 -3.66
CA ILE A 397 26.42 3.69 -3.92
C ILE A 397 26.47 4.67 -5.07
N GLN A 398 25.71 4.45 -6.13
CA GLN A 398 25.51 5.44 -7.18
C GLN A 398 24.06 5.89 -7.19
N LEU A 399 23.85 7.20 -7.08
CA LEU A 399 22.54 7.84 -7.16
C LEU A 399 22.42 8.60 -8.48
N ILE A 400 21.49 8.15 -9.32
CA ILE A 400 21.05 8.86 -10.53
C ILE A 400 19.76 9.60 -10.17
N TYR A 401 19.79 10.93 -10.22
CA TYR A 401 18.64 11.76 -9.91
C TYR A 401 18.21 12.57 -11.14
N VAL A 402 16.98 12.35 -11.59
CA VAL A 402 16.42 12.99 -12.78
C VAL A 402 15.33 13.97 -12.37
N VAL A 403 15.51 15.23 -12.74
CA VAL A 403 14.57 16.32 -12.43
C VAL A 403 14.17 17.10 -13.68
N LYS A 404 13.06 17.84 -13.59
CA LYS A 404 12.61 18.70 -14.68
C LYS A 404 13.40 20.00 -14.68
N LYS A 405 13.51 20.64 -13.53
CA LYS A 405 14.11 21.96 -13.32
C LYS A 405 15.28 21.90 -12.33
N SER A 406 16.24 22.80 -12.43
CA SER A 406 17.38 22.89 -11.49
C SER A 406 16.93 23.13 -10.04
N GLN A 407 15.85 23.88 -9.83
CA GLN A 407 15.30 24.15 -8.49
C GLN A 407 14.94 22.86 -7.71
N ASP A 408 14.55 21.78 -8.41
CA ASP A 408 14.21 20.49 -7.78
C ASP A 408 15.45 19.76 -7.21
N ILE A 409 16.66 20.22 -7.55
CA ILE A 409 17.93 19.74 -6.96
C ILE A 409 18.00 20.11 -5.48
N GLY A 410 17.33 21.20 -5.07
CA GLY A 410 17.22 21.63 -3.67
C GLY A 410 16.72 20.54 -2.72
N LEU A 411 15.98 19.54 -3.21
CA LEU A 411 15.55 18.39 -2.39
C LEU A 411 16.71 17.54 -1.85
N LEU A 412 17.90 17.63 -2.46
CA LEU A 412 19.10 16.96 -1.96
C LEU A 412 19.75 17.71 -0.78
N LYS A 413 19.27 18.90 -0.41
CA LYS A 413 19.84 19.66 0.71
C LYS A 413 19.80 18.88 2.03
N SER A 414 18.79 18.03 2.24
CA SER A 414 18.70 17.20 3.44
C SER A 414 19.91 16.26 3.60
N VAL A 415 20.56 15.89 2.50
CA VAL A 415 21.74 15.01 2.45
C VAL A 415 23.02 15.74 2.02
N SER A 416 23.04 17.07 1.97
CA SER A 416 24.21 17.83 1.50
C SER A 416 25.46 17.53 2.33
N SER A 417 25.32 17.44 3.65
CA SER A 417 26.41 17.08 4.55
C SER A 417 26.99 15.68 4.29
N LEU A 418 26.17 14.75 3.77
CA LEU A 418 26.64 13.42 3.37
C LEU A 418 27.41 13.46 2.06
N LEU A 419 27.02 14.36 1.15
CA LEU A 419 27.69 14.58 -0.14
C LEU A 419 29.06 15.25 0.05
N GLU A 420 29.17 16.21 0.97
CA GLU A 420 30.39 16.97 1.24
C GLU A 420 31.43 16.17 2.07
N ASN A 421 31.00 15.39 3.06
CA ASN A 421 31.90 14.71 4.01
C ASN A 421 32.35 13.29 3.58
N GLN A 422 32.61 13.06 2.29
CA GLN A 422 32.99 11.75 1.75
C GLN A 422 34.30 11.13 2.30
N PRO A 423 35.41 11.87 2.54
CA PRO A 423 36.69 11.24 2.87
C PRO A 423 36.72 10.53 4.25
N SER A 424 35.74 10.79 5.13
CA SER A 424 35.64 10.15 6.45
C SER A 424 34.72 8.92 6.48
N GLN A 425 34.05 8.60 5.36
CA GLN A 425 33.00 7.58 5.30
C GLN A 425 33.54 6.22 4.81
N LYS A 426 32.97 5.12 5.32
CA LYS A 426 33.33 3.74 4.91
C LYS A 426 32.73 3.32 3.57
N TRP A 427 31.90 4.16 2.97
CA TRP A 427 31.21 3.90 1.71
C TRP A 427 31.39 5.11 0.80
N HIS A 428 31.36 4.83 -0.50
CA HIS A 428 31.54 5.83 -1.55
C HIS A 428 30.20 6.13 -2.22
N LEU A 429 29.80 7.40 -2.29
CA LEU A 429 28.56 7.82 -2.93
C LEU A 429 28.85 8.67 -4.16
N LYS A 430 28.47 8.18 -5.34
CA LYS A 430 28.55 8.93 -6.59
C LYS A 430 27.17 9.47 -6.98
N LEU A 431 27.04 10.80 -7.04
CA LEU A 431 25.81 11.47 -7.48
C LEU A 431 25.91 11.89 -8.95
N LYS A 432 24.88 11.56 -9.74
CA LYS A 432 24.67 12.09 -11.10
C LYS A 432 23.28 12.71 -11.20
N VAL A 433 23.22 14.00 -11.46
CA VAL A 433 21.96 14.74 -11.61
C VAL A 433 21.71 15.03 -13.08
N PHE A 434 20.47 14.82 -13.55
CA PHE A 434 20.04 15.10 -14.91
C PHE A 434 18.86 16.06 -14.89
N VAL A 435 19.06 17.28 -15.39
CA VAL A 435 18.03 18.32 -15.54
C VAL A 435 17.51 18.30 -16.97
N THR A 436 16.21 18.02 -17.12
CA THR A 436 15.64 17.64 -18.42
C THR A 436 14.97 18.77 -19.20
N GLN A 437 14.59 19.89 -18.56
CA GLN A 437 13.90 21.02 -19.23
C GLN A 437 14.74 22.29 -19.37
N GLU A 438 15.93 22.33 -18.76
CA GLU A 438 16.82 23.50 -18.78
C GLU A 438 18.10 23.15 -19.52
N LYS A 439 18.65 24.14 -20.24
CA LYS A 439 19.94 24.04 -20.93
C LYS A 439 20.90 25.04 -20.28
N GLN A 440 21.77 24.54 -19.41
CA GLN A 440 22.85 25.29 -18.78
C GLN A 440 24.12 24.45 -18.85
N SER A 441 25.29 25.07 -18.75
CA SER A 441 26.57 24.37 -18.80
C SER A 441 27.49 24.89 -17.71
N GLY A 442 28.18 23.98 -17.01
CA GLY A 442 29.27 24.33 -16.10
C GLY A 442 28.88 24.62 -14.65
N VAL A 443 27.63 24.42 -14.24
CA VAL A 443 27.21 24.62 -12.83
C VAL A 443 27.40 23.32 -12.04
N THR A 444 28.09 23.40 -10.90
CA THR A 444 28.33 22.27 -10.00
C THR A 444 27.12 22.00 -9.09
N VAL A 445 27.01 20.76 -8.56
CA VAL A 445 25.97 20.43 -7.55
C VAL A 445 26.08 21.36 -6.33
N ALA A 446 27.30 21.66 -5.89
CA ALA A 446 27.55 22.48 -4.72
C ALA A 446 27.08 23.93 -4.93
N GLU A 447 27.36 24.53 -6.09
CA GLU A 447 26.86 25.86 -6.44
C GLU A 447 25.34 25.90 -6.47
N ILE A 448 24.68 24.92 -7.10
CA ILE A 448 23.21 24.86 -7.11
C ILE A 448 22.67 24.70 -5.68
N LEU A 449 23.24 23.81 -4.86
CA LEU A 449 22.83 23.62 -3.47
C LEU A 449 23.12 24.84 -2.57
N ALA A 450 24.11 25.67 -2.95
CA ALA A 450 24.43 26.93 -2.31
C ALA A 450 23.46 28.05 -2.76
N GLU A 451 23.09 28.12 -4.04
CA GLU A 451 22.06 29.03 -4.56
C GLU A 451 20.66 28.69 -4.03
N THR A 452 20.38 27.40 -3.83
CA THR A 452 19.11 26.94 -3.24
C THR A 452 19.03 27.15 -1.72
N SER A 453 19.98 27.89 -1.11
CA SER A 453 20.08 28.12 0.35
C SER A 453 19.00 29.04 0.94
N GLN A 454 18.02 29.49 0.16
CA GLN A 454 16.84 30.19 0.68
C GLN A 454 15.81 29.24 1.34
N VAL A 455 16.28 28.23 2.09
CA VAL A 455 15.38 27.34 2.83
C VAL A 455 14.91 28.09 4.07
N GLN A 456 13.65 28.53 4.03
CA GLN A 456 13.03 29.24 5.15
C GLN A 456 12.52 28.22 6.17
N THR A 457 12.92 28.37 7.44
CA THR A 457 12.49 27.49 8.52
C THR A 457 11.47 28.18 9.41
N VAL A 458 10.35 27.49 9.60
CA VAL A 458 9.19 27.93 10.38
C VAL A 458 9.11 27.07 11.63
N HIS A 459 9.23 27.66 12.82
CA HIS A 459 9.17 26.94 14.10
C HIS A 459 7.84 27.19 14.80
N PHE A 460 7.03 26.16 15.00
CA PHE A 460 5.70 26.33 15.59
C PHE A 460 5.74 26.32 17.13
N GLY A 461 5.16 27.34 17.74
CA GLY A 461 4.99 27.41 19.20
C GLY A 461 3.92 26.44 19.71
N THR A 462 4.26 25.63 20.71
CA THR A 462 3.36 24.60 21.26
C THR A 462 2.76 25.03 22.59
N LYS A 463 1.57 25.66 22.56
CA LYS A 463 0.80 26.00 23.79
C LYS A 463 0.05 24.79 24.39
N ARG A 464 0.08 23.62 23.74
CA ARG A 464 -0.68 22.41 24.09
C ARG A 464 0.24 21.19 24.22
N PRO A 465 -0.13 20.18 25.04
CA PRO A 465 0.63 18.94 25.14
C PRO A 465 0.71 18.26 23.76
N ILE A 466 1.93 17.87 23.38
CA ILE A 466 2.22 17.23 22.11
C ILE A 466 2.12 15.71 22.30
N TYR A 467 1.22 15.07 21.57
CA TYR A 467 1.24 13.61 21.47
C TYR A 467 2.31 13.21 20.46
N ALA A 468 3.34 12.51 20.92
CA ALA A 468 4.33 11.91 20.03
C ALA A 468 3.67 10.85 19.14
N ILE A 469 4.13 10.71 17.89
CA ILE A 469 3.61 9.68 16.99
C ILE A 469 3.95 8.31 17.57
N HIS A 470 2.92 7.52 17.84
CA HIS A 470 3.03 6.12 18.20
C HIS A 470 2.83 5.28 16.94
N GLY A 471 3.70 4.29 16.72
CA GLY A 471 3.60 3.40 15.57
C GLY A 471 2.39 2.49 15.60
N PRO A 472 2.21 1.67 14.56
CA PRO A 472 1.18 0.63 14.60
C PRO A 472 1.48 -0.32 15.76
N GLU A 473 0.40 -0.78 16.38
CA GLU A 473 0.46 -1.77 17.45
C GLU A 473 1.16 -3.05 16.98
N SER A 474 1.69 -3.85 17.92
CA SER A 474 2.38 -5.08 17.56
C SER A 474 1.45 -6.02 16.77
N LEU A 475 2.01 -6.74 15.80
CA LEU A 475 1.25 -7.70 14.98
C LEU A 475 0.49 -8.72 15.85
N PHE A 476 1.09 -9.15 16.97
CA PHE A 476 0.45 -10.04 17.93
C PHE A 476 -0.77 -9.42 18.60
N TRP A 477 -0.70 -8.14 18.96
CA TRP A 477 -1.83 -7.42 19.55
C TRP A 477 -2.98 -7.26 18.56
N ILE A 478 -2.66 -6.88 17.32
CA ILE A 478 -3.63 -6.77 16.22
C ILE A 478 -4.29 -8.13 15.93
N ALA A 479 -3.49 -9.20 15.85
CA ALA A 479 -3.99 -10.56 15.63
C ALA A 479 -4.86 -11.05 16.79
N GLY A 480 -4.46 -10.79 18.04
CA GLY A 480 -5.24 -11.12 19.23
C GLY A 480 -6.59 -10.40 19.23
N LEU A 481 -6.61 -9.10 18.90
CA LEU A 481 -7.85 -8.34 18.79
C LEU A 481 -8.75 -8.86 17.66
N ALA A 482 -8.17 -9.20 16.51
CA ALA A 482 -8.93 -9.80 15.41
C ALA A 482 -9.52 -11.17 15.77
N GLY A 483 -8.77 -11.99 16.51
CA GLY A 483 -9.26 -13.25 17.06
C GLY A 483 -10.42 -13.05 18.02
N ILE A 484 -10.30 -12.12 18.97
CA ILE A 484 -11.37 -11.77 19.92
C ILE A 484 -12.60 -11.26 19.17
N ALA A 485 -12.42 -10.33 18.22
CA ALA A 485 -13.52 -9.80 17.40
C ALA A 485 -14.26 -10.92 16.66
N SER A 486 -13.53 -11.88 16.10
CA SER A 486 -14.09 -13.03 15.39
C SER A 486 -14.89 -13.94 16.32
N ILE A 487 -14.38 -14.21 17.53
CA ILE A 487 -15.08 -15.01 18.55
C ILE A 487 -16.36 -14.31 19.00
N VAL A 488 -16.28 -13.02 19.33
CA VAL A 488 -17.44 -12.21 19.73
C VAL A 488 -18.50 -12.19 18.63
N PHE A 489 -18.08 -12.03 17.38
CA PHE A 489 -18.99 -12.10 16.23
C PHE A 489 -19.72 -13.45 16.16
N LEU A 490 -18.99 -14.56 16.27
CA LEU A 490 -19.59 -15.90 16.22
C LEU A 490 -20.57 -16.13 17.37
N VAL A 491 -20.25 -15.67 18.59
CA VAL A 491 -21.15 -15.78 19.75
C VAL A 491 -22.44 -15.02 19.50
N PHE A 492 -22.38 -13.75 19.08
CA PHE A 492 -23.59 -12.97 18.79
C PHE A 492 -24.40 -13.55 17.64
N LEU A 493 -23.73 -14.03 16.57
CA LEU A 493 -24.41 -14.67 15.45
C LEU A 493 -25.16 -15.93 15.88
N ILE A 494 -24.53 -16.78 16.71
CA ILE A 494 -25.15 -17.99 17.27
C ILE A 494 -26.34 -17.61 18.17
N CYS A 495 -26.17 -16.64 19.08
CA CYS A 495 -27.23 -16.18 19.96
C CYS A 495 -28.42 -15.62 19.18
N PHE A 496 -28.18 -14.74 18.22
CA PHE A 496 -29.23 -14.16 17.39
C PHE A 496 -29.94 -15.19 16.53
N ASN A 497 -29.20 -16.13 15.94
CA ASN A 497 -29.83 -17.23 15.20
C ASN A 497 -30.71 -18.09 16.13
N HIS A 498 -30.28 -18.38 17.37
CA HIS A 498 -31.11 -19.13 18.31
C HIS A 498 -32.35 -18.38 18.80
N ILE A 499 -32.28 -17.06 18.94
CA ILE A 499 -33.37 -16.22 19.47
C ILE A 499 -34.38 -15.88 18.37
N PHE A 500 -33.91 -15.48 17.18
CA PHE A 500 -34.75 -14.92 16.12
C PHE A 500 -35.12 -15.92 15.02
N LEU A 501 -34.37 -17.01 14.86
CA LEU A 501 -34.75 -18.09 13.95
C LEU A 501 -35.30 -19.26 14.78
N PRO A 502 -36.60 -19.58 14.68
CA PRO A 502 -37.16 -20.71 15.42
C PRO A 502 -36.45 -22.00 15.01
N SER A 503 -35.86 -22.68 15.99
CA SER A 503 -35.32 -24.04 15.82
C SER A 503 -36.46 -24.96 15.40
N GLU A 504 -36.43 -25.49 14.17
CA GLU A 504 -37.23 -26.67 13.83
C GLU A 504 -36.76 -27.81 14.75
N LYS A 505 -37.36 -27.90 15.95
CA LYS A 505 -37.20 -29.07 16.82
C LYS A 505 -37.57 -30.29 15.98
N LYS A 506 -36.56 -31.11 15.69
CA LYS A 506 -36.69 -32.48 15.21
C LYS A 506 -37.71 -33.22 16.08
N SER A 507 -38.92 -33.43 15.58
CA SER A 507 -39.85 -34.43 16.09
C SER A 507 -39.34 -35.82 15.69
N VAL A 508 -38.24 -36.26 16.31
CA VAL A 508 -37.80 -37.67 16.28
C VAL A 508 -38.33 -38.33 17.55
N HIS A 509 -39.65 -38.41 17.70
CA HIS A 509 -40.29 -39.46 18.49
C HIS A 509 -41.81 -39.57 18.25
N SER A 510 -42.28 -39.57 17.00
CA SER A 510 -43.65 -40.03 16.69
C SER A 510 -43.84 -40.24 15.19
N LEU A 511 -43.24 -41.31 14.66
CA LEU A 511 -43.69 -41.89 13.40
C LEU A 511 -44.05 -43.36 13.60
N LYS A 512 -45.29 -43.57 14.07
CA LYS A 512 -46.13 -44.68 13.61
C LYS A 512 -47.58 -44.33 13.90
N LEU A 513 -48.18 -43.50 13.06
CA LEU A 513 -49.46 -43.89 12.47
C LEU A 513 -49.72 -43.09 11.20
N VAL A 514 -49.98 -43.86 10.15
CA VAL A 514 -50.43 -43.46 8.82
C VAL A 514 -51.80 -42.81 8.95
N VAL A 515 -51.94 -41.53 8.57
CA VAL A 515 -53.16 -41.02 7.92
C VAL A 515 -52.78 -39.92 6.92
N SER A 516 -53.23 -40.14 5.69
CA SER A 516 -53.29 -39.21 4.56
C SER A 516 -53.81 -37.83 4.95
N SER A 517 -53.10 -36.77 4.56
CA SER A 517 -53.73 -35.45 4.41
C SER A 517 -53.06 -34.68 3.27
N LYS A 518 -53.77 -34.63 2.14
CA LYS A 518 -53.66 -33.58 1.12
C LYS A 518 -54.03 -32.26 1.80
N ASN A 519 -53.10 -31.30 1.76
CA ASN A 519 -53.17 -29.88 2.16
C ASN A 519 -52.13 -29.53 3.25
N LYS A 520 -50.85 -29.49 2.86
CA LYS A 520 -49.87 -28.68 3.59
C LYS A 520 -49.96 -27.26 3.05
N ALA A 521 -50.48 -26.34 3.87
CA ALA A 521 -50.32 -24.90 3.66
C ALA A 521 -48.82 -24.58 3.46
N PRO A 522 -48.46 -23.60 2.60
CA PRO A 522 -47.07 -23.25 2.39
C PRO A 522 -46.52 -22.73 3.72
N LYS A 523 -45.55 -23.47 4.29
CA LYS A 523 -44.77 -22.99 5.44
C LYS A 523 -44.15 -21.65 5.04
N GLU A 524 -44.53 -20.57 5.71
CA GLU A 524 -43.85 -19.28 5.58
C GLU A 524 -42.39 -19.48 5.97
N LYS A 525 -41.52 -19.51 4.96
CA LYS A 525 -40.07 -19.46 5.20
C LYS A 525 -39.77 -18.05 5.69
N SER A 526 -38.97 -17.94 6.74
CA SER A 526 -38.46 -16.65 7.18
C SER A 526 -37.84 -15.91 5.99
N PRO A 527 -38.15 -14.62 5.81
CA PRO A 527 -37.56 -13.86 4.73
C PRO A 527 -36.03 -13.86 4.83
N SER A 528 -35.32 -14.01 3.71
CA SER A 528 -33.84 -14.07 3.70
C SER A 528 -33.19 -12.81 4.29
N TRP A 529 -33.85 -11.66 4.16
CA TRP A 529 -33.39 -10.39 4.73
C TRP A 529 -33.27 -10.41 6.26
N VAL A 530 -33.98 -11.31 6.95
CA VAL A 530 -33.85 -11.47 8.41
C VAL A 530 -32.46 -11.96 8.75
N ALA A 531 -31.97 -13.01 8.06
CA ALA A 531 -30.63 -13.52 8.26
C ALA A 531 -29.56 -12.46 7.97
N ASP A 532 -29.76 -11.66 6.92
CA ASP A 532 -28.89 -10.53 6.55
C ASP A 532 -28.77 -9.51 7.68
N ILE A 533 -29.89 -9.13 8.31
CA ILE A 533 -29.91 -8.20 9.45
C ILE A 533 -29.21 -8.81 10.67
N LEU A 534 -29.39 -10.10 10.95
CA LEU A 534 -28.72 -10.77 12.07
C LEU A 534 -27.19 -10.80 11.89
N ILE A 535 -26.70 -11.04 10.67
CA ILE A 535 -25.27 -10.99 10.35
C ILE A 535 -24.73 -9.58 10.54
N VAL A 536 -25.40 -8.58 9.97
CA VAL A 536 -24.97 -7.18 10.02
C VAL A 536 -24.98 -6.64 11.45
N SER A 537 -26.00 -6.94 12.24
CA SER A 537 -26.07 -6.55 13.65
C SER A 537 -24.98 -7.22 14.49
N SER A 538 -24.76 -8.53 14.32
CA SER A 538 -23.66 -9.26 14.98
C SER A 538 -22.30 -8.65 14.63
N PHE A 539 -22.11 -8.25 13.37
CA PHE A 539 -20.90 -7.59 12.92
C PHE A 539 -20.67 -6.24 13.62
N PHE A 540 -21.68 -5.36 13.62
CA PHE A 540 -21.56 -4.05 14.27
C PHE A 540 -21.31 -4.16 15.77
N ILE A 541 -21.98 -5.10 16.45
CA ILE A 541 -21.77 -5.35 17.87
C ILE A 541 -20.35 -5.85 18.13
N SER A 542 -19.86 -6.83 17.36
CA SER A 542 -18.48 -7.31 17.48
C SER A 542 -17.46 -6.19 17.28
N LEU A 543 -17.68 -5.33 16.27
CA LEU A 543 -16.82 -4.18 16.01
C LEU A 543 -16.85 -3.17 17.17
N ALA A 544 -18.02 -2.91 17.74
CA ALA A 544 -18.21 -2.01 18.89
C ALA A 544 -17.63 -2.57 20.21
N CYS A 545 -17.69 -3.87 20.44
CA CYS A 545 -17.01 -4.49 21.58
C CYS A 545 -15.49 -4.39 21.41
N SER A 546 -15.00 -4.67 20.21
CA SER A 546 -13.57 -4.63 19.90
C SER A 546 -13.00 -3.21 19.96
N THR A 547 -13.75 -2.19 19.54
CA THR A 547 -13.37 -0.78 19.75
C THR A 547 -13.20 -0.46 21.22
N LEU A 548 -14.19 -0.82 22.03
CA LEU A 548 -14.20 -0.46 23.44
C LEU A 548 -12.98 -1.05 24.15
N VAL A 549 -12.68 -2.32 23.89
CA VAL A 549 -11.47 -2.99 24.39
C VAL A 549 -10.20 -2.27 23.92
N ALA A 550 -10.09 -1.98 22.62
CA ALA A 550 -8.93 -1.30 22.06
C ALA A 550 -8.73 0.12 22.64
N VAL A 551 -9.80 0.88 22.84
CA VAL A 551 -9.78 2.22 23.45
C VAL A 551 -9.34 2.15 24.89
N ILE A 552 -9.90 1.25 25.70
CA ILE A 552 -9.55 1.09 27.12
C ILE A 552 -8.08 0.71 27.27
N LEU A 553 -7.60 -0.27 26.50
CA LEU A 553 -6.21 -0.72 26.55
C LEU A 553 -5.25 0.40 26.12
N ARG A 554 -5.62 1.16 25.08
CA ARG A 554 -4.79 2.26 24.61
C ARG A 554 -4.76 3.44 25.58
N TRP A 555 -5.89 3.79 26.18
CA TRP A 555 -5.93 4.82 27.21
C TRP A 555 -5.04 4.44 28.40
N ARG A 556 -5.11 3.19 28.86
CA ARG A 556 -4.22 2.71 29.94
C ARG A 556 -2.74 2.84 29.61
N ARG A 557 -2.34 2.68 28.34
CA ARG A 557 -0.94 2.88 27.89
C ARG A 557 -0.57 4.35 27.81
N LEU A 558 -1.39 5.17 27.16
CA LEU A 558 -1.15 6.62 27.07
C LEU A 558 -1.02 7.27 28.46
N LYS A 559 -1.76 6.80 29.47
CA LYS A 559 -1.61 7.30 30.85
C LYS A 559 -0.26 6.94 31.50
N LYS A 560 0.41 5.89 31.04
CA LYS A 560 1.67 5.39 31.60
C LYS A 560 2.92 5.91 30.89
N GLU A 561 2.80 6.41 29.65
CA GLU A 561 3.94 6.66 28.74
C GLU A 561 4.00 8.09 28.18
N ILE A 562 3.52 9.13 28.89
CA ILE A 562 3.74 10.52 28.46
C ILE A 562 4.95 11.11 29.19
N PRO A 563 6.18 11.00 28.67
CA PRO A 563 7.19 11.99 28.95
C PRO A 563 6.80 13.26 28.19
N LEU A 564 6.58 14.34 28.93
CA LEU A 564 6.53 15.69 28.38
C LEU A 564 7.85 15.89 27.60
N VAL A 565 7.79 16.01 26.28
CA VAL A 565 8.96 16.38 25.49
C VAL A 565 9.30 17.82 25.89
N SER A 566 10.25 17.96 26.81
CA SER A 566 10.99 19.19 26.99
C SER A 566 11.72 19.44 25.68
N LEU A 567 11.22 20.38 24.88
CA LEU A 567 11.99 21.02 23.83
C LEU A 567 13.12 21.76 24.53
N LYS A 568 14.21 21.07 24.88
CA LYS A 568 15.48 21.74 25.08
C LYS A 568 15.84 22.34 23.73
N GLU A 569 15.97 23.67 23.71
CA GLU A 569 16.56 24.41 22.60
C GLU A 569 17.84 23.70 22.17
N GLU A 570 17.80 23.09 21.00
CA GLU A 570 19.03 22.70 20.35
C GLU A 570 19.55 23.96 19.67
N LYS A 571 20.60 24.53 20.26
CA LYS A 571 21.47 25.48 19.58
C LYS A 571 21.72 24.93 18.19
N THR A 572 21.35 25.70 17.18
CA THR A 572 21.92 25.63 15.85
C THR A 572 23.42 25.44 16.03
N LYS A 573 23.93 24.24 15.77
CA LYS A 573 25.32 24.13 15.32
C LYS A 573 25.33 24.77 13.94
N GLU A 574 25.34 26.10 13.91
CA GLU A 574 26.08 26.81 12.88
C GLU A 574 27.53 26.36 13.07
N LEU A 575 27.88 25.28 12.38
CA LEU A 575 29.26 24.92 12.20
C LEU A 575 29.81 26.02 11.30
N SER A 576 30.62 26.89 11.89
CA SER A 576 31.38 27.91 11.18
C SER A 576 31.94 27.33 9.89
N SER A 577 31.65 28.00 8.78
CA SER A 577 32.23 27.74 7.47
C SER A 577 33.76 27.77 7.58
N ILE A 578 34.35 26.61 7.85
CA ILE A 578 35.76 26.39 7.57
C ILE A 578 35.81 26.12 6.07
N GLU A 579 36.39 27.06 5.34
CA GLU A 579 36.78 26.86 3.95
C GLU A 579 37.73 25.67 3.86
N THR A 580 37.20 24.48 3.61
CA THR A 580 38.00 23.35 3.16
C THR A 580 38.03 23.34 1.65
N LYS A 581 39.09 23.97 1.12
CA LYS A 581 39.57 23.77 -0.26
C LYS A 581 39.75 22.28 -0.55
N GLY A 582 39.14 21.84 -1.66
CA GLY A 582 39.52 20.62 -2.38
C GLY A 582 38.61 19.41 -2.13
N VAL A 583 37.38 19.43 -2.69
CA VAL A 583 36.67 18.19 -3.02
C VAL A 583 36.70 18.05 -4.53
N VAL A 584 37.38 16.99 -4.99
CA VAL A 584 37.47 16.56 -6.38
C VAL A 584 36.06 16.44 -6.99
N GLU A 585 35.90 16.90 -8.24
CA GLU A 585 34.67 16.94 -9.06
C GLU A 585 34.02 15.56 -9.30
N GLU A 586 33.58 14.86 -8.26
CA GLU A 586 33.03 13.51 -8.40
C GLU A 586 31.51 13.47 -8.59
N HIS A 587 30.83 14.57 -8.30
CA HIS A 587 29.38 14.74 -8.50
C HIS A 587 29.11 15.47 -9.80
N GLU A 588 28.34 14.84 -10.69
CA GLU A 588 28.12 15.35 -12.05
C GLU A 588 26.70 15.93 -12.19
N VAL A 589 26.56 17.09 -12.83
CA VAL A 589 25.28 17.67 -13.27
C VAL A 589 25.23 17.73 -14.78
N HIS A 590 24.17 17.18 -15.36
CA HIS A 590 23.94 17.13 -16.80
C HIS A 590 22.65 17.88 -17.12
N PHE A 591 22.70 18.84 -18.03
CA PHE A 591 21.54 19.62 -18.48
C PHE A 591 21.12 19.26 -19.91
N GLY A 592 19.87 19.56 -20.25
CA GLY A 592 19.37 19.48 -21.62
C GLY A 592 19.11 18.07 -22.16
N GLY A 593 19.18 17.03 -21.32
CA GLY A 593 19.05 15.64 -21.76
C GLY A 593 18.56 14.67 -20.70
N ARG A 594 17.94 13.57 -21.14
CA ARG A 594 17.64 12.42 -20.27
C ARG A 594 18.91 11.55 -20.14
N PRO A 595 19.11 10.85 -19.00
CA PRO A 595 20.25 9.97 -18.85
C PRO A 595 20.22 8.85 -19.89
N ASN A 596 21.36 8.59 -20.54
CA ASN A 596 21.55 7.33 -21.25
C ASN A 596 21.76 6.22 -20.21
N LEU A 597 20.65 5.65 -19.74
CA LEU A 597 20.66 4.65 -18.68
C LEU A 597 21.44 3.39 -19.09
N GLU A 598 21.50 3.04 -20.37
CA GLU A 598 22.27 1.87 -20.81
C GLU A 598 23.77 2.05 -20.61
N ASP A 599 24.30 3.21 -20.99
CA ASP A 599 25.71 3.57 -20.78
C ASP A 599 26.02 3.64 -19.28
N VAL A 600 25.19 4.34 -18.51
CA VAL A 600 25.40 4.47 -17.05
C VAL A 600 25.39 3.10 -16.36
N PHE A 601 24.47 2.21 -16.73
CA PHE A 601 24.44 0.85 -16.19
C PHE A 601 25.69 0.07 -16.58
N SER A 602 26.10 0.14 -17.85
CA SER A 602 27.27 -0.61 -18.33
C SER A 602 28.56 -0.14 -17.66
N LYS A 603 28.74 1.18 -17.51
CA LYS A 603 29.86 1.78 -16.79
C LYS A 603 29.86 1.39 -15.31
N PHE A 604 28.71 1.49 -14.63
CA PHE A 604 28.60 1.11 -13.23
C PHE A 604 28.94 -0.37 -13.00
N LEU A 605 28.44 -1.27 -13.86
CA LEU A 605 28.68 -2.71 -13.75
C LEU A 605 30.16 -3.05 -13.94
N ASN A 606 30.84 -2.42 -14.90
CA ASN A 606 32.27 -2.60 -15.13
C ASN A 606 33.10 -2.19 -13.91
N GLU A 607 32.70 -1.14 -13.21
CA GLU A 607 33.38 -0.64 -12.01
C GLU A 607 33.11 -1.50 -10.74
N THR A 608 32.18 -2.46 -10.78
CA THR A 608 31.75 -3.25 -9.60
C THR A 608 32.30 -4.68 -9.51
N ASP A 609 33.13 -5.11 -10.48
CA ASP A 609 33.88 -6.38 -10.50
C ASP A 609 33.14 -7.64 -9.98
N GLY A 610 31.87 -7.80 -10.37
CA GLY A 610 31.12 -9.03 -10.06
C GLY A 610 30.39 -9.08 -8.71
N SER A 611 30.18 -7.93 -8.06
CA SER A 611 29.46 -7.82 -6.79
C SER A 611 27.93 -8.07 -6.90
N ASP A 612 27.24 -8.37 -5.78
CA ASP A 612 25.76 -8.46 -5.75
C ASP A 612 25.20 -7.04 -5.73
N VAL A 613 24.50 -6.64 -6.81
CA VAL A 613 24.08 -5.25 -7.05
C VAL A 613 22.57 -5.12 -6.85
N GLY A 614 22.18 -4.26 -5.91
CA GLY A 614 20.79 -3.84 -5.74
C GLY A 614 20.47 -2.64 -6.61
N VAL A 615 19.53 -2.77 -7.54
CA VAL A 615 19.02 -1.68 -8.37
C VAL A 615 17.65 -1.27 -7.86
N LEU A 616 17.55 -0.08 -7.26
CA LEU A 616 16.30 0.47 -6.75
C LEU A 616 15.88 1.64 -7.63
N VAL A 617 14.62 1.62 -8.10
CA VAL A 617 14.06 2.70 -8.93
C VAL A 617 12.80 3.28 -8.30
N CYS A 618 12.69 4.62 -8.30
CA CYS A 618 11.52 5.33 -7.80
C CYS A 618 11.25 6.56 -8.68
N GLY A 619 10.11 6.60 -9.36
CA GLY A 619 9.80 7.66 -10.32
C GLY A 619 8.65 7.30 -11.27
N PRO A 620 8.56 7.96 -12.44
CA PRO A 620 7.56 7.65 -13.46
C PRO A 620 7.62 6.18 -13.92
N GLU A 621 6.47 5.57 -14.24
CA GLU A 621 6.40 4.17 -14.67
C GLU A 621 7.27 3.87 -15.89
N THR A 622 7.32 4.78 -16.86
CA THR A 622 8.20 4.64 -18.05
C THR A 622 9.68 4.54 -17.68
N MET A 623 10.13 5.23 -16.63
CA MET A 623 11.50 5.11 -16.13
C MET A 623 11.72 3.76 -15.44
N LYS A 624 10.75 3.30 -14.64
CA LYS A 624 10.82 1.98 -13.98
C LYS A 624 10.90 0.85 -15.00
N GLU A 625 10.11 0.93 -16.07
CA GLU A 625 10.09 -0.04 -17.17
C GLU A 625 11.43 -0.12 -17.90
N VAL A 626 12.05 1.03 -18.23
CA VAL A 626 13.37 1.08 -18.86
C VAL A 626 14.43 0.45 -17.97
N VAL A 627 14.46 0.82 -16.68
CA VAL A 627 15.41 0.25 -15.71
C VAL A 627 15.18 -1.26 -15.54
N ALA A 628 13.93 -1.71 -15.46
CA ALA A 628 13.61 -3.13 -15.36
C ALA A 628 14.07 -3.91 -16.60
N SER A 629 13.90 -3.34 -17.79
CA SER A 629 14.33 -3.93 -19.07
C SER A 629 15.85 -4.08 -19.12
N LEU A 630 16.58 -3.05 -18.72
CA LEU A 630 18.05 -3.09 -18.64
C LEU A 630 18.53 -4.14 -17.63
N CYS A 631 17.92 -4.21 -16.46
CA CYS A 631 18.21 -5.27 -15.48
C CYS A 631 17.95 -6.66 -16.07
N GLN A 632 16.85 -6.86 -16.80
CA GLN A 632 16.52 -8.14 -17.42
C GLN A 632 17.51 -8.51 -18.54
N GLN A 633 17.83 -7.59 -19.45
CA GLN A 633 18.77 -7.80 -20.55
C GLN A 633 20.17 -8.13 -20.05
N LYS A 634 20.71 -7.32 -19.12
CA LYS A 634 22.05 -7.51 -18.56
C LYS A 634 22.12 -8.73 -17.63
N SER A 635 21.00 -9.20 -17.09
CA SER A 635 20.91 -10.48 -16.37
C SER A 635 20.78 -11.71 -17.27
N ARG A 636 20.20 -11.58 -18.48
CA ARG A 636 20.00 -12.68 -19.45
C ARG A 636 21.20 -12.89 -20.39
N CYS A 637 21.93 -11.84 -20.73
CA CYS A 637 23.21 -11.97 -21.44
C CYS A 637 24.21 -12.70 -20.52
N PHE A 638 24.46 -13.99 -20.76
CA PHE A 638 25.79 -14.60 -20.91
C PHE A 638 25.84 -16.08 -20.45
N LYS A 639 26.00 -16.98 -21.42
CA LYS A 639 26.85 -18.18 -21.31
C LYS A 639 27.80 -18.26 -22.52
N ILE A 640 29.07 -18.49 -22.20
CA ILE A 640 30.14 -19.27 -22.86
C ILE A 640 31.46 -18.48 -22.79
N GLY A 641 32.48 -19.08 -22.18
CA GLY A 641 33.88 -18.63 -22.24
C GLY A 641 34.36 -17.72 -21.11
N ASP A 642 35.19 -18.31 -20.25
CA ASP A 642 36.18 -17.73 -19.31
C ASP A 642 35.83 -16.82 -18.13
N LYS A 643 36.68 -16.99 -17.10
CA LYS A 643 36.51 -16.68 -15.67
C LYS A 643 36.41 -15.18 -15.32
N LYS A 644 35.24 -14.56 -15.47
CA LYS A 644 34.85 -13.39 -14.66
C LYS A 644 33.58 -13.69 -13.87
N ARG A 645 33.59 -13.51 -12.55
CA ARG A 645 32.37 -13.55 -11.72
C ARG A 645 31.49 -12.39 -12.15
N LYS A 646 30.26 -12.68 -12.59
CA LYS A 646 29.33 -11.69 -13.15
C LYS A 646 28.54 -11.01 -12.03
N PRO A 647 28.28 -9.70 -12.13
CA PRO A 647 27.42 -9.01 -11.17
C PRO A 647 25.99 -9.51 -11.34
N TYR A 648 25.36 -9.91 -10.23
CA TYR A 648 23.96 -10.33 -10.21
C TYR A 648 23.10 -9.12 -9.88
N LEU A 649 22.28 -8.67 -10.84
CA LEU A 649 21.40 -7.51 -10.66
C LEU A 649 20.08 -7.93 -10.03
N ARG A 650 19.68 -7.22 -8.97
CA ARG A 650 18.37 -7.38 -8.34
C ARG A 650 17.57 -6.10 -8.44
N PHE A 651 16.49 -6.17 -9.18
CA PHE A 651 15.62 -5.03 -9.43
C PHE A 651 14.58 -4.87 -8.32
N HIS A 652 14.40 -3.65 -7.83
CA HIS A 652 13.38 -3.26 -6.85
C HIS A 652 12.68 -1.98 -7.34
N ALA A 653 11.40 -2.10 -7.70
CA ALA A 653 10.56 -0.94 -7.98
C ALA A 653 9.94 -0.43 -6.68
N LEU A 654 10.26 0.80 -6.32
CA LEU A 654 9.57 1.51 -5.24
C LEU A 654 8.43 2.34 -5.86
N THR A 655 7.22 2.15 -5.35
CA THR A 655 6.02 2.85 -5.82
C THR A 655 5.35 3.50 -4.63
N PHE A 656 5.24 4.83 -4.66
CA PHE A 656 4.64 5.60 -3.56
C PHE A 656 3.53 6.54 -4.06
N THR A 657 2.90 6.18 -5.17
CA THR A 657 1.72 6.89 -5.69
C THR A 657 0.47 6.07 -5.40
N LEU A 658 -0.28 6.45 -4.36
CA LEU A 658 -1.64 5.97 -4.16
C LEU A 658 -2.64 6.89 -4.85
#